data_AF-A0A6N2RC32-F1
#
_entry.id   AF-A0A6N2RC32-F1
#
_cell.length_a   1.000
_cell.length_b   1.000
_cell.length_c   1.000
_cell.angle_alpha   90.00
_cell.angle_beta   90.00
_cell.angle_gamma   90.00
#
_symmetry.space_group_name_H-M   'P 1'
#
loop_
_entity.id
_entity.type
_entity.pdbx_description
1 polymer ?
#
loop_
_entity_poly.entity_id
_entity_poly.type
_entity_poly.pdbx_seq_one_letter_code
_entity_poly.pdbx_strand_id
1 'polypeptide(L)'
;MKDLIIVRGGGDIATGTIYKLVKSGFHVLILEIAHPSAIRRNVAFSEAVYEEKWQVEDMTCHLAHDIKEAEQIMKAGNPALMIDPNGEMIKQLHPIAVVDAILAKKNLGTTRDMAPITIALGPGFTAGEDVDVVIETMRGHRLGRIIKEGSAIPNTGIPGVIKGFGKERVIHSPAKGILRNICHITDMVSKGQLLAKIETPEGTIVDVPASMDGLLRGLIRDGYPVTKGFKIADIDPRAEEYDNCFTISDKARCIAGGVLEALLYLKNNLSDQQEETNVPICIHEKQKVETIYADYAATHITKPECVKDAVMNALALGNSGRGVNESSLDAARKIYEVRTKVDQFFDGYGAEQVVFTSGITESLNTVIKGSLNHGDHVITTFMEHNSVLRPLYEMERQGVCLTITSPDVGDIKQAITKDTKMIVMTHASNVTGEMFDIQSVGKLCREKGILFVVDTAQSAGVIPISMKEDNIDILCFTGHKGLMGPQGIGGICIRKGVEIRPLKTGGTGILSFSKTQPGVLPQALEAGTLNGIGIVGLGAAIDFINTYGIDKIREQEMNLIEIFYKKIQKIQGIKIYHENQLDLTKQTAICSINLEEYDSGSVSDELMGRFQIQTRSGAHCAPLVHEHFGTIEQGMVRFSFGHETTMKEINQIINAVKTLAEE
;
A
#
# COMPACT_ATOMS: atom_id res chain seq x y z
N MET A 1 13.93 23.23 -2.73
CA MET A 1 13.34 22.19 -1.84
C MET A 1 12.74 21.10 -2.72
N LYS A 2 12.96 19.79 -2.46
CA LYS A 2 12.56 18.70 -3.39
C LYS A 2 11.04 18.59 -3.62
N ASP A 3 10.22 19.03 -2.67
CA ASP A 3 8.76 18.94 -2.71
C ASP A 3 8.08 20.33 -2.77
N LEU A 4 8.73 21.30 -3.42
CA LEU A 4 8.18 22.64 -3.64
C LEU A 4 7.15 22.63 -4.77
N ILE A 5 5.93 23.05 -4.46
CA ILE A 5 4.88 23.35 -5.42
C ILE A 5 4.66 24.86 -5.46
N ILE A 6 4.56 25.42 -6.65
CA ILE A 6 4.11 26.80 -6.84
C ILE A 6 2.64 26.82 -7.24
N VAL A 7 1.82 27.58 -6.53
CA VAL A 7 0.41 27.84 -6.88
C VAL A 7 0.28 29.29 -7.34
N ARG A 8 -0.19 29.51 -8.57
CA ARG A 8 -0.50 30.85 -9.08
C ARG A 8 -1.91 31.24 -8.64
N GLY A 9 -2.04 32.36 -7.92
CA GLY A 9 -3.28 32.87 -7.35
C GLY A 9 -3.59 32.33 -5.95
N GLY A 10 -4.08 33.20 -5.06
CA GLY A 10 -4.44 32.94 -3.67
C GLY A 10 -5.94 33.06 -3.36
N GLY A 11 -6.80 33.10 -4.38
CA GLY A 11 -8.26 33.24 -4.24
C GLY A 11 -8.96 32.08 -3.49
N ASP A 12 -10.30 32.13 -3.39
CA ASP A 12 -11.07 31.19 -2.55
C ASP A 12 -11.06 29.73 -3.04
N ILE A 13 -10.97 29.51 -4.36
CA ILE A 13 -10.76 28.16 -4.93
C ILE A 13 -9.30 27.71 -4.76
N ALA A 14 -8.34 28.60 -5.00
CA ALA A 14 -6.91 28.31 -4.84
C ALA A 14 -6.57 27.95 -3.40
N THR A 15 -7.17 28.63 -2.43
CA THR A 15 -7.00 28.40 -0.99
C THR A 15 -7.34 26.96 -0.60
N GLY A 16 -8.38 26.35 -1.18
CA GLY A 16 -8.67 24.93 -0.96
C GLY A 16 -7.57 24.01 -1.49
N THR A 17 -6.97 24.35 -2.63
CA THR A 17 -5.84 23.60 -3.24
C THR A 17 -4.59 23.73 -2.38
N ILE A 18 -4.20 24.96 -2.02
CA ILE A 18 -3.07 25.26 -1.14
C ILE A 18 -3.22 24.52 0.19
N TYR A 19 -4.39 24.62 0.83
CA TYR A 19 -4.69 23.95 2.09
C TYR A 19 -4.52 22.43 1.99
N LYS A 20 -5.07 21.81 0.95
CA LYS A 20 -4.97 20.36 0.73
C LYS A 20 -3.51 19.92 0.50
N LEU A 21 -2.75 20.67 -0.29
CA LEU A 21 -1.34 20.36 -0.59
C LEU A 21 -0.46 20.48 0.66
N VAL A 22 -0.58 21.56 1.44
CA VAL A 22 0.17 21.74 2.70
C VAL A 22 -0.21 20.66 3.72
N LYS A 23 -1.51 20.35 3.89
CA LYS A 23 -1.96 19.25 4.78
C LYS A 23 -1.49 17.86 4.31
N SER A 24 -1.15 17.70 3.02
CA SER A 24 -0.54 16.50 2.46
C SER A 24 1.00 16.50 2.51
N GLY A 25 1.62 17.48 3.17
CA GLY A 25 3.07 17.52 3.42
C GLY A 25 3.92 18.23 2.36
N PHE A 26 3.30 18.88 1.37
CA PHE A 26 4.05 19.65 0.36
C PHE A 26 4.41 21.06 0.86
N HIS A 27 5.58 21.56 0.45
CA HIS A 27 5.92 22.97 0.62
C HIS A 27 5.22 23.77 -0.49
N VAL A 28 4.41 24.75 -0.12
CA VAL A 28 3.63 25.55 -1.08
C VAL A 28 4.03 27.02 -1.02
N LEU A 29 4.47 27.53 -2.17
CA LEU A 29 4.65 28.96 -2.42
C LEU A 29 3.52 29.46 -3.34
N ILE A 30 2.81 30.48 -2.87
CA ILE A 30 1.74 31.15 -3.62
C ILE A 30 2.34 32.35 -4.34
N LEU A 31 2.11 32.49 -5.63
CA LEU A 31 2.46 33.69 -6.39
C LEU A 31 1.20 34.48 -6.71
N GLU A 32 1.19 35.75 -6.33
CA GLU A 32 0.01 36.62 -6.45
C GLU A 32 0.39 38.01 -7.00
N ILE A 33 -0.59 38.72 -7.56
CA ILE A 33 -0.42 40.12 -8.00
C ILE A 33 -0.44 41.07 -6.78
N ALA A 34 0.07 42.29 -6.94
CA ALA A 34 0.12 43.27 -5.84
C ALA A 34 -1.26 43.73 -5.33
N HIS A 35 -2.32 43.56 -6.12
CA HIS A 35 -3.68 43.97 -5.80
C HIS A 35 -4.70 42.87 -6.19
N PRO A 36 -4.76 41.74 -5.47
CA PRO A 36 -5.61 40.63 -5.83
C PRO A 36 -7.09 40.92 -5.57
N SER A 37 -7.96 40.43 -6.45
CA SER A 37 -9.41 40.47 -6.23
C SER A 37 -9.93 39.18 -5.60
N ALA A 38 -10.40 39.25 -4.37
CA ALA A 38 -11.17 38.18 -3.73
C ALA A 38 -12.56 38.67 -3.29
N ILE A 39 -13.58 37.82 -3.39
CA ILE A 39 -14.96 38.12 -2.95
C ILE A 39 -15.24 37.45 -1.61
N ARG A 40 -14.97 36.15 -1.49
CA ARG A 40 -14.98 35.42 -0.21
C ARG A 40 -13.62 35.62 0.50
N ARG A 41 -13.31 36.88 0.83
CA ARG A 41 -12.00 37.32 1.35
C ARG A 41 -11.59 36.60 2.63
N ASN A 42 -12.54 36.37 3.53
CA ASN A 42 -12.36 35.60 4.77
C ASN A 42 -11.83 34.16 4.55
N VAL A 43 -11.84 33.63 3.32
CA VAL A 43 -11.31 32.31 2.96
C VAL A 43 -10.40 32.36 1.72
N ALA A 44 -9.70 33.47 1.51
CA ALA A 44 -8.72 33.65 0.44
C ALA A 44 -7.36 34.02 1.03
N PHE A 45 -6.34 33.17 0.87
CA PHE A 45 -4.97 33.47 1.29
C PHE A 45 -4.37 34.71 0.60
N SER A 46 -4.94 35.15 -0.53
CA SER A 46 -4.58 36.41 -1.20
C SER A 46 -4.71 37.66 -0.30
N GLU A 47 -5.52 37.63 0.76
CA GLU A 47 -5.58 38.77 1.70
C GLU A 47 -4.26 38.98 2.47
N ALA A 48 -3.35 37.98 2.52
CA ALA A 48 -2.01 38.15 3.09
C ALA A 48 -1.16 39.20 2.34
N VAL A 49 -1.46 39.49 1.06
CA VAL A 49 -0.86 40.62 0.30
C VAL A 49 -1.15 41.97 0.96
N TYR A 50 -2.25 42.07 1.71
CA TYR A 50 -2.71 43.32 2.32
C TYR A 50 -2.51 43.41 3.83
N GLU A 51 -2.42 42.27 4.52
CA GLU A 51 -2.40 42.18 6.00
C GLU A 51 -1.10 41.54 6.52
N GLU A 52 -0.09 41.33 5.66
CA GLU A 52 1.17 40.58 5.87
C GLU A 52 1.00 39.09 6.20
N LYS A 53 -0.15 38.68 6.75
CA LYS A 53 -0.53 37.29 6.99
C LYS A 53 -2.05 37.14 7.00
N TRP A 54 -2.54 35.96 6.64
CA TRP A 54 -3.98 35.66 6.69
C TRP A 54 -4.23 34.22 7.11
N GLN A 55 -5.16 34.02 8.04
CA GLN A 55 -5.56 32.70 8.51
C GLN A 55 -6.88 32.27 7.87
N VAL A 56 -6.91 31.03 7.36
CA VAL A 56 -8.13 30.37 6.87
C VAL A 56 -8.21 29.00 7.54
N GLU A 57 -9.34 28.75 8.22
CA GLU A 57 -9.51 27.59 9.12
C GLU A 57 -8.33 27.50 10.11
N ASP A 58 -7.59 26.39 10.14
CA ASP A 58 -6.45 26.16 11.04
C ASP A 58 -5.07 26.43 10.40
N MET A 59 -5.02 27.11 9.25
CA MET A 59 -3.80 27.36 8.48
C MET A 59 -3.54 28.85 8.28
N THR A 60 -2.30 29.28 8.53
CA THR A 60 -1.89 30.69 8.35
C THR A 60 -0.96 30.81 7.14
N CYS A 61 -1.33 31.65 6.19
CA CYS A 61 -0.46 32.09 5.11
C CYS A 61 0.28 33.37 5.50
N HIS A 62 1.54 33.48 5.10
CA HIS A 62 2.39 34.65 5.36
C HIS A 62 2.93 35.23 4.04
N LEU A 63 2.89 36.55 3.92
CA LEU A 63 3.63 37.28 2.89
C LEU A 63 5.12 37.18 3.19
N ALA A 64 5.91 36.85 2.17
CA ALA A 64 7.36 36.81 2.20
C ALA A 64 7.92 37.88 1.26
N HIS A 65 8.90 38.63 1.75
CA HIS A 65 9.55 39.72 1.02
C HIS A 65 10.80 39.24 0.27
N ASP A 66 11.35 38.08 0.65
CA ASP A 66 12.41 37.39 -0.08
C ASP A 66 12.28 35.86 -0.06
N ILE A 67 13.10 35.19 -0.88
CA ILE A 67 13.11 33.72 -1.02
C ILE A 67 13.45 33.02 0.31
N LYS A 68 14.34 33.59 1.13
CA LYS A 68 14.81 32.98 2.37
C LYS A 68 13.72 33.01 3.44
N GLU A 69 12.97 34.10 3.52
CA GLU A 69 11.76 34.21 4.34
C GLU A 69 10.69 33.20 3.87
N ALA A 70 10.45 33.10 2.56
CA ALA A 70 9.53 32.12 2.00
C ALA A 70 9.93 30.67 2.34
N GLU A 71 11.23 30.33 2.25
CA GLU A 71 11.73 29.03 2.69
C GLU A 71 11.49 28.77 4.19
N GLN A 72 11.67 29.79 5.04
CA GLN A 72 11.49 29.66 6.49
C GLN A 72 10.02 29.41 6.85
N ILE A 73 9.10 30.15 6.24
CA ILE A 73 7.64 29.96 6.39
C ILE A 73 7.24 28.53 5.96
N MET A 74 7.70 28.08 4.78
CA MET A 74 7.41 26.73 4.27
C MET A 74 8.01 25.61 5.12
N LYS A 75 9.22 25.79 5.67
CA LYS A 75 9.85 24.83 6.60
C LYS A 75 9.14 24.76 7.95
N ALA A 76 8.44 25.82 8.36
CA ALA A 76 7.57 25.81 9.54
C ALA A 76 6.19 25.16 9.29
N GLY A 77 5.92 24.63 8.09
CA GLY A 77 4.67 23.95 7.76
C GLY A 77 3.52 24.88 7.32
N ASN A 78 3.81 26.15 7.06
CA ASN A 78 2.82 27.13 6.58
C ASN A 78 3.03 27.46 5.09
N PRO A 79 1.98 27.78 4.32
CA PRO A 79 2.15 28.30 2.97
C PRO A 79 2.77 29.71 3.00
N ALA A 80 3.79 29.93 2.17
CA ALA A 80 4.33 31.25 1.89
C ALA A 80 3.60 31.90 0.70
N LEU A 81 3.52 33.21 0.67
CA LEU A 81 3.01 33.99 -0.46
C LEU A 81 4.03 35.04 -0.87
N MET A 82 4.24 35.24 -2.17
CA MET A 82 5.07 36.32 -2.71
C MET A 82 4.30 37.10 -3.77
N ILE A 83 4.55 38.42 -3.81
CA ILE A 83 4.02 39.28 -4.87
C ILE A 83 4.91 39.11 -6.12
N ASP A 84 4.44 38.29 -7.05
CA ASP A 84 5.13 37.96 -8.30
C ASP A 84 4.10 37.79 -9.43
N PRO A 85 3.66 38.90 -10.06
CA PRO A 85 2.63 38.85 -11.09
C PRO A 85 3.07 38.12 -12.37
N ASN A 86 4.38 38.01 -12.61
CA ASN A 86 4.96 37.44 -13.82
C ASN A 86 5.36 35.97 -13.67
N GLY A 87 5.48 35.47 -12.44
CA GLY A 87 5.91 34.10 -12.16
C GLY A 87 7.42 33.91 -12.28
N GLU A 88 8.23 34.95 -12.04
CA GLU A 88 9.69 34.85 -12.09
C GLU A 88 10.26 33.86 -11.05
N MET A 89 9.59 33.69 -9.91
CA MET A 89 9.94 32.68 -8.90
C MET A 89 9.84 31.25 -9.42
N ILE A 90 9.01 30.98 -10.44
CA ILE A 90 8.95 29.64 -11.07
C ILE A 90 10.30 29.32 -11.72
N LYS A 91 10.85 30.26 -12.49
CA LYS A 91 12.15 30.13 -13.18
C LYS A 91 13.33 30.11 -12.22
N GLN A 92 13.21 30.74 -11.05
CA GLN A 92 14.29 30.78 -10.06
C GLN A 92 14.30 29.54 -9.16
N LEU A 93 13.12 29.11 -8.68
CA LEU A 93 13.01 28.07 -7.66
C LEU A 93 12.82 26.65 -8.22
N HIS A 94 12.52 26.51 -9.51
CA HIS A 94 12.40 25.22 -10.21
C HIS A 94 11.50 24.22 -9.45
N PRO A 95 10.21 24.54 -9.23
CA PRO A 95 9.30 23.69 -8.47
C PRO A 95 9.06 22.35 -9.17
N ILE A 96 8.70 21.31 -8.42
CA ILE A 96 8.29 20.02 -9.01
C ILE A 96 6.96 20.13 -9.75
N ALA A 97 6.11 21.07 -9.33
CA ALA A 97 4.82 21.33 -9.95
C ALA A 97 4.43 22.81 -9.90
N VAL A 98 3.74 23.26 -10.96
CA VAL A 98 3.02 24.54 -11.02
C VAL A 98 1.53 24.27 -11.15
N VAL A 99 0.73 24.88 -10.28
CA VAL A 99 -0.74 24.85 -10.34
C VAL A 99 -1.27 26.24 -10.66
N ASP A 100 -1.88 26.42 -11.82
CA ASP A 100 -2.62 27.65 -12.14
C ASP A 100 -4.02 27.61 -11.50
N ALA A 101 -4.15 28.34 -10.39
CA ALA A 101 -5.38 28.52 -9.64
C ALA A 101 -5.93 29.95 -9.74
N ILE A 102 -5.55 30.71 -10.79
CA ILE A 102 -6.02 32.08 -11.01
C ILE A 102 -7.51 32.09 -11.45
N LEU A 103 -7.97 31.01 -12.12
CA LEU A 103 -9.32 30.87 -12.69
C LEU A 103 -9.73 32.05 -13.61
N ALA A 104 -8.77 32.60 -14.36
CA ALA A 104 -8.99 33.73 -15.28
C ALA A 104 -9.92 33.42 -16.47
N LYS A 105 -10.29 32.14 -16.69
CA LYS A 105 -11.11 31.62 -17.82
C LYS A 105 -10.46 31.75 -19.19
N LYS A 106 -9.18 32.08 -19.21
CA LYS A 106 -8.26 32.14 -20.35
C LYS A 106 -6.86 31.89 -19.81
N ASN A 107 -5.99 31.29 -20.61
CA ASN A 107 -4.58 31.18 -20.27
C ASN A 107 -3.97 32.59 -20.15
N LEU A 108 -3.31 32.88 -19.02
CA LEU A 108 -2.57 34.13 -18.76
C LEU A 108 -1.06 33.94 -18.92
N GLY A 109 -0.64 32.93 -19.69
CA GLY A 109 0.76 32.54 -19.84
C GLY A 109 1.20 31.59 -18.73
N THR A 110 0.38 30.59 -18.39
CA THR A 110 0.86 29.31 -17.84
C THR A 110 1.12 28.38 -19.02
N THR A 111 2.29 27.77 -19.06
CA THR A 111 2.69 26.87 -20.15
C THR A 111 3.26 25.58 -19.57
N ARG A 112 3.16 24.50 -20.36
CA ARG A 112 3.48 23.14 -19.92
C ARG A 112 4.95 22.93 -19.54
N ASP A 113 5.84 23.80 -20.01
CA ASP A 113 7.28 23.83 -19.71
C ASP A 113 7.64 24.57 -18.40
N MET A 114 6.67 25.17 -17.69
CA MET A 114 6.93 25.91 -16.45
C MET A 114 7.44 25.04 -15.29
N ALA A 115 7.13 23.74 -15.28
CA ALA A 115 7.58 22.77 -14.29
C ALA A 115 7.43 21.35 -14.85
N PRO A 116 8.06 20.33 -14.24
CA PRO A 116 7.86 18.92 -14.62
C PRO A 116 6.39 18.45 -14.55
N ILE A 117 5.57 19.10 -13.72
CA ILE A 117 4.12 18.90 -13.64
C ILE A 117 3.42 20.25 -13.76
N THR A 118 2.50 20.38 -14.71
CA THR A 118 1.65 21.56 -14.84
C THR A 118 0.16 21.20 -14.76
N ILE A 119 -0.55 21.88 -13.87
CA ILE A 119 -1.98 21.64 -13.57
C ILE A 119 -2.73 22.96 -13.68
N ALA A 120 -3.83 23.02 -14.41
CA ALA A 120 -4.69 24.21 -14.45
C ALA A 120 -6.10 23.95 -13.92
N LEU A 121 -6.68 24.94 -13.25
CA LEU A 121 -8.03 24.84 -12.67
C LEU A 121 -9.09 25.46 -13.59
N GLY A 122 -9.88 24.61 -14.24
CA GLY A 122 -11.08 25.03 -14.98
C GLY A 122 -10.84 25.49 -16.42
N PRO A 123 -11.82 26.17 -17.03
CA PRO A 123 -11.78 26.50 -18.45
C PRO A 123 -10.74 27.59 -18.76
N GLY A 124 -10.30 27.63 -20.02
CA GLY A 124 -9.28 28.57 -20.50
C GLY A 124 -7.92 27.94 -20.80
N PHE A 125 -7.80 26.62 -20.58
CA PHE A 125 -6.63 25.79 -20.85
C PHE A 125 -7.04 24.50 -21.56
N THR A 126 -6.13 23.91 -22.32
CA THR A 126 -6.25 22.60 -22.97
C THR A 126 -5.21 21.63 -22.39
N ALA A 127 -5.67 20.55 -21.76
CA ALA A 127 -4.79 19.49 -21.28
C ALA A 127 -4.09 18.78 -22.44
N GLY A 128 -2.79 18.53 -22.28
CA GLY A 128 -1.88 18.03 -23.31
C GLY A 128 -1.14 19.15 -24.08
N GLU A 129 -1.74 20.33 -24.20
CA GLU A 129 -1.23 21.49 -24.95
C GLU A 129 -0.70 22.60 -24.02
N ASP A 130 -1.59 23.28 -23.28
CA ASP A 130 -1.23 24.38 -22.37
C ASP A 130 -0.57 23.87 -21.09
N VAL A 131 -1.01 22.70 -20.59
CA VAL A 131 -0.62 22.07 -19.33
C VAL A 131 -0.76 20.55 -19.44
N ASP A 132 -0.16 19.78 -18.53
CA ASP A 132 -0.29 18.30 -18.53
C ASP A 132 -1.72 17.85 -18.22
N VAL A 133 -2.40 18.53 -17.30
CA VAL A 133 -3.80 18.23 -16.92
C VAL A 133 -4.60 19.47 -16.57
N VAL A 134 -5.91 19.40 -16.82
CA VAL A 134 -6.90 20.37 -16.37
C VAL A 134 -7.83 19.72 -15.34
N ILE A 135 -8.11 20.39 -14.23
CA ILE A 135 -9.10 19.93 -13.25
C ILE A 135 -10.45 20.60 -13.53
N GLU A 136 -11.51 19.81 -13.62
CA GLU A 136 -12.86 20.34 -13.84
C GLU A 136 -13.37 21.12 -12.61
N THR A 137 -13.88 22.33 -12.85
CA THR A 137 -14.37 23.24 -11.80
C THR A 137 -15.87 23.56 -11.91
N MET A 138 -16.57 23.05 -12.93
CA MET A 138 -18.02 23.16 -13.03
C MET A 138 -18.70 22.28 -11.98
N ARG A 139 -19.68 22.82 -11.24
CA ARG A 139 -20.46 22.02 -10.28
C ARG A 139 -21.33 21.01 -11.02
N GLY A 140 -21.28 19.75 -10.58
CA GLY A 140 -22.02 18.62 -11.17
C GLY A 140 -21.21 17.32 -11.08
N HIS A 141 -21.64 16.27 -11.78
CA HIS A 141 -21.02 14.92 -11.76
C HIS A 141 -19.56 14.84 -12.21
N ARG A 142 -18.96 15.94 -12.69
CA ARG A 142 -17.56 15.99 -13.14
C ARG A 142 -16.67 16.89 -12.27
N LEU A 143 -17.22 17.55 -11.24
CA LEU A 143 -16.44 18.46 -10.40
C LEU A 143 -15.22 17.74 -9.79
N GLY A 144 -14.04 18.37 -9.87
CA GLY A 144 -12.78 17.80 -9.36
C GLY A 144 -12.17 16.71 -10.25
N ARG A 145 -12.81 16.31 -11.36
CA ARG A 145 -12.28 15.27 -12.25
C ARG A 145 -11.05 15.77 -13.02
N ILE A 146 -10.05 14.90 -13.13
CA ILE A 146 -8.85 15.09 -13.94
C ILE A 146 -9.19 14.93 -15.42
N ILE A 147 -8.79 15.91 -16.23
CA ILE A 147 -8.86 15.92 -17.70
C ILE A 147 -7.42 15.84 -18.21
N LYS A 148 -7.09 14.77 -18.93
CA LYS A 148 -5.75 14.51 -19.50
C LYS A 148 -5.61 14.96 -20.96
N GLU A 149 -6.71 15.24 -21.63
CA GLU A 149 -6.78 15.70 -23.02
C GLU A 149 -8.01 16.60 -23.17
N GLY A 150 -7.85 17.76 -23.80
CA GLY A 150 -8.93 18.74 -23.98
C GLY A 150 -9.17 19.67 -22.77
N SER A 151 -10.25 20.45 -22.82
CA SER A 151 -10.53 21.52 -21.83
C SER A 151 -11.68 21.17 -20.86
N ALA A 152 -11.68 21.81 -19.69
CA ALA A 152 -12.83 21.82 -18.78
C ALA A 152 -14.07 22.50 -19.40
N ILE A 153 -15.26 22.20 -18.86
CA ILE A 153 -16.53 22.75 -19.34
C ILE A 153 -16.48 24.29 -19.37
N PRO A 154 -16.82 24.93 -20.50
CA PRO A 154 -16.82 26.39 -20.62
C PRO A 154 -17.63 27.08 -19.53
N ASN A 155 -17.12 28.22 -19.04
CA ASN A 155 -17.81 29.01 -18.03
C ASN A 155 -19.16 29.51 -18.58
N THR A 156 -20.26 28.95 -18.08
CA THR A 156 -21.64 29.33 -18.43
C THR A 156 -22.01 30.75 -17.97
N GLY A 157 -21.22 31.35 -17.08
CA GLY A 157 -21.54 32.64 -16.45
C GLY A 157 -22.73 32.59 -15.48
N ILE A 158 -23.32 31.41 -15.26
CA ILE A 158 -24.41 31.20 -14.31
C ILE A 158 -23.83 30.67 -13.00
N PRO A 159 -23.95 31.39 -11.88
CA PRO A 159 -23.57 30.86 -10.58
C PRO A 159 -24.44 29.66 -10.21
N GLY A 160 -23.83 28.58 -9.69
CA GLY A 160 -24.57 27.38 -9.27
C GLY A 160 -25.66 27.69 -8.23
N VAL A 161 -26.76 26.94 -8.28
CA VAL A 161 -27.99 27.23 -7.54
C VAL A 161 -27.87 26.86 -6.05
N ILE A 162 -28.39 27.72 -5.16
CA ILE A 162 -28.49 27.50 -3.70
C ILE A 162 -29.90 27.91 -3.25
N LYS A 163 -30.66 27.04 -2.58
CA LYS A 163 -32.10 27.24 -2.25
C LYS A 163 -32.93 27.81 -3.44
N GLY A 164 -32.63 27.41 -4.68
CA GLY A 164 -33.30 27.93 -5.89
C GLY A 164 -32.68 29.19 -6.52
N PHE A 165 -31.80 29.90 -5.82
CA PHE A 165 -31.18 31.14 -6.29
C PHE A 165 -29.88 30.88 -7.06
N GLY A 166 -29.85 31.33 -8.33
CA GLY A 166 -28.72 31.19 -9.26
C GLY A 166 -27.98 32.51 -9.50
N LYS A 167 -28.39 33.29 -10.51
CA LYS A 167 -27.77 34.59 -10.83
C LYS A 167 -27.99 35.65 -9.75
N GLU A 168 -29.17 35.66 -9.13
CA GLU A 168 -29.61 36.69 -8.19
C GLU A 168 -28.74 36.81 -6.94
N ARG A 169 -27.97 35.78 -6.60
CA ARG A 169 -27.08 35.81 -5.44
C ARG A 169 -25.74 36.51 -5.68
N VAL A 170 -25.35 36.71 -6.94
CA VAL A 170 -24.06 37.31 -7.30
C VAL A 170 -24.25 38.73 -7.82
N ILE A 171 -23.79 39.69 -7.03
CA ILE A 171 -23.88 41.11 -7.34
C ILE A 171 -22.68 41.51 -8.18
N HIS A 172 -22.96 42.22 -9.27
CA HIS A 172 -21.98 42.76 -10.19
C HIS A 172 -22.06 44.29 -10.19
N SER A 173 -20.93 44.94 -10.36
CA SER A 173 -20.79 46.39 -10.36
C SER A 173 -21.63 47.04 -11.47
N PRO A 174 -22.58 47.95 -11.17
CA PRO A 174 -23.36 48.66 -12.19
C PRO A 174 -22.53 49.67 -13.01
N ALA A 175 -21.37 50.10 -12.50
CA ALA A 175 -20.54 51.17 -13.08
C ALA A 175 -19.04 50.83 -13.04
N LYS A 176 -18.21 51.69 -13.65
CA LYS A 176 -16.75 51.72 -13.44
C LYS A 176 -16.45 52.76 -12.35
N GLY A 177 -15.58 52.45 -11.40
CA GLY A 177 -15.22 53.36 -10.32
C GLY A 177 -14.48 52.69 -9.17
N ILE A 178 -14.38 53.38 -8.04
CA ILE A 178 -13.85 52.85 -6.77
C ILE A 178 -15.02 52.38 -5.90
N LEU A 179 -14.97 51.13 -5.42
CA LEU A 179 -15.99 50.62 -4.51
C LEU A 179 -15.79 51.16 -3.08
N ARG A 180 -16.87 51.56 -2.43
CA ARG A 180 -16.97 51.95 -1.02
C ARG A 180 -17.99 51.06 -0.31
N ASN A 181 -17.53 50.23 0.61
CA ASN A 181 -18.38 49.27 1.31
C ASN A 181 -19.25 49.97 2.37
N ILE A 182 -20.48 49.47 2.54
CA ILE A 182 -21.44 49.91 3.56
C ILE A 182 -21.74 48.74 4.51
N CYS A 183 -21.98 47.56 3.94
CA CYS A 183 -22.09 46.30 4.68
C CYS A 183 -20.74 45.58 4.77
N HIS A 184 -20.65 44.60 5.65
CA HIS A 184 -19.49 43.74 5.91
C HIS A 184 -19.81 42.28 5.57
N ILE A 185 -18.79 41.47 5.31
CA ILE A 185 -18.98 40.02 5.25
C ILE A 185 -19.52 39.55 6.60
N THR A 186 -20.51 38.66 6.57
CA THR A 186 -21.36 38.19 7.70
C THR A 186 -22.60 39.02 8.02
N ASP A 187 -22.81 40.19 7.42
CA ASP A 187 -24.05 40.95 7.62
C ASP A 187 -25.26 40.20 7.03
N MET A 188 -26.37 40.20 7.75
CA MET A 188 -27.68 39.83 7.19
C MET A 188 -28.25 41.02 6.43
N VAL A 189 -28.58 40.83 5.16
CA VAL A 189 -29.03 41.89 4.25
C VAL A 189 -30.42 41.60 3.69
N SER A 190 -31.22 42.65 3.53
CA SER A 190 -32.53 42.60 2.87
C SER A 190 -32.44 43.09 1.43
N LYS A 191 -33.28 42.57 0.54
CA LYS A 191 -33.37 43.00 -0.86
C LYS A 191 -33.61 44.51 -0.96
N GLY A 192 -32.77 45.20 -1.73
CA GLY A 192 -32.75 46.65 -1.86
C GLY A 192 -31.84 47.40 -0.86
N GLN A 193 -31.37 46.75 0.21
CA GLN A 193 -30.40 47.34 1.14
C GLN A 193 -29.08 47.66 0.43
N LEU A 194 -28.50 48.83 0.71
CA LEU A 194 -27.22 49.23 0.12
C LEU A 194 -26.06 48.42 0.70
N LEU A 195 -25.44 47.61 -0.15
CA LEU A 195 -24.24 46.84 0.19
C LEU A 195 -22.98 47.72 0.13
N ALA A 196 -22.93 48.57 -0.89
CA ALA A 196 -21.79 49.41 -1.22
C ALA A 196 -22.24 50.59 -2.12
N LYS A 197 -21.29 51.48 -2.40
CA LYS A 197 -21.37 52.59 -3.37
C LYS A 197 -20.19 52.52 -4.32
N ILE A 198 -20.33 53.04 -5.53
CA ILE A 198 -19.24 53.17 -6.50
C ILE A 198 -19.06 54.65 -6.82
N GLU A 199 -17.87 55.16 -6.54
CA GLU A 199 -17.42 56.49 -6.91
C GLU A 199 -16.85 56.44 -8.33
N THR A 200 -17.56 56.98 -9.32
CA THR A 200 -17.10 56.95 -10.72
C THR A 200 -15.99 57.97 -10.96
N PRO A 201 -15.18 57.83 -12.04
CA PRO A 201 -14.14 58.81 -12.38
C PRO A 201 -14.66 60.25 -12.56
N GLU A 202 -15.95 60.41 -12.85
CA GLU A 202 -16.66 61.68 -13.01
C GLU A 202 -17.23 62.24 -11.69
N GLY A 203 -16.89 61.63 -10.55
CA GLY A 203 -17.35 62.04 -9.22
C GLY A 203 -18.82 61.69 -8.90
N THR A 204 -19.46 60.86 -9.73
CA THR A 204 -20.83 60.40 -9.48
C THR A 204 -20.83 59.22 -8.51
N ILE A 205 -21.77 59.19 -7.57
CA ILE A 205 -21.95 58.06 -6.66
C ILE A 205 -23.07 57.16 -7.21
N VAL A 206 -22.76 55.88 -7.45
CA VAL A 206 -23.71 54.87 -7.90
C VAL A 206 -23.93 53.84 -6.80
N ASP A 207 -25.18 53.70 -6.36
CA ASP A 207 -25.57 52.75 -5.31
C ASP A 207 -25.52 51.28 -5.78
N VAL A 208 -25.11 50.38 -4.88
CA VAL A 208 -25.10 48.92 -5.08
C VAL A 208 -26.08 48.27 -4.11
N PRO A 209 -27.36 48.04 -4.50
CA PRO A 209 -28.34 47.37 -3.67
C PRO A 209 -28.18 45.85 -3.67
N ALA A 210 -28.60 45.20 -2.58
CA ALA A 210 -28.76 43.76 -2.49
C ALA A 210 -29.87 43.28 -3.43
N SER A 211 -29.60 42.25 -4.23
CA SER A 211 -30.53 41.66 -5.19
C SER A 211 -31.56 40.72 -4.57
N MET A 212 -31.29 40.23 -3.35
CA MET A 212 -32.11 39.28 -2.60
C MET A 212 -31.82 39.39 -1.09
N ASP A 213 -32.70 38.81 -0.28
CA ASP A 213 -32.46 38.64 1.17
C ASP A 213 -31.42 37.53 1.40
N GLY A 214 -30.60 37.66 2.45
CA GLY A 214 -29.71 36.58 2.90
C GLY A 214 -28.48 37.05 3.66
N LEU A 215 -27.53 36.13 3.83
CA LEU A 215 -26.25 36.36 4.48
C LEU A 215 -25.21 36.86 3.47
N LEU A 216 -24.58 38.00 3.72
CA LEU A 216 -23.52 38.53 2.87
C LEU A 216 -22.21 37.75 3.08
N ARG A 217 -22.07 36.61 2.40
CA ARG A 217 -20.92 35.69 2.59
C ARG A 217 -19.65 36.08 1.81
N GLY A 218 -19.71 37.14 1.02
CA GLY A 218 -18.56 37.64 0.29
C GLY A 218 -18.80 39.04 -0.27
N LEU A 219 -17.80 39.91 -0.11
CA LEU A 219 -17.76 41.29 -0.54
C LEU A 219 -16.29 41.67 -0.83
N ILE A 220 -16.03 42.24 -1.99
CA ILE A 220 -14.68 42.71 -2.36
C ILE A 220 -14.20 43.83 -1.41
N ARG A 221 -12.89 44.09 -1.38
CA ARG A 221 -12.25 45.02 -0.43
C ARG A 221 -12.71 46.46 -0.69
N ASP A 222 -12.78 47.27 0.38
CA ASP A 222 -13.03 48.71 0.23
C ASP A 222 -11.90 49.36 -0.59
N GLY A 223 -12.23 50.38 -1.38
CA GLY A 223 -11.27 51.07 -2.23
C GLY A 223 -10.88 50.30 -3.49
N TYR A 224 -11.40 49.09 -3.71
CA TYR A 224 -11.01 48.28 -4.88
C TYR A 224 -11.57 48.89 -6.19
N PRO A 225 -10.75 49.03 -7.25
CA PRO A 225 -11.19 49.55 -8.54
C PRO A 225 -12.00 48.50 -9.31
N VAL A 226 -13.22 48.85 -9.71
CA VAL A 226 -14.17 47.96 -10.39
C VAL A 226 -14.56 48.49 -11.77
N THR A 227 -14.87 47.58 -12.69
CA THR A 227 -15.47 47.87 -14.00
C THR A 227 -16.94 47.48 -14.01
N LYS A 228 -17.73 48.02 -14.95
CA LYS A 228 -19.13 47.61 -15.11
C LYS A 228 -19.20 46.12 -15.45
N GLY A 229 -20.00 45.37 -14.70
CA GLY A 229 -20.11 43.91 -14.81
C GLY A 229 -19.06 43.13 -14.01
N PHE A 230 -18.15 43.78 -13.28
CA PHE A 230 -17.20 43.11 -12.38
C PHE A 230 -17.95 42.50 -11.18
N LYS A 231 -17.65 41.25 -10.79
CA LYS A 231 -18.29 40.62 -9.60
C LYS A 231 -17.78 41.29 -8.32
N ILE A 232 -18.69 41.75 -7.45
CA ILE A 232 -18.33 42.49 -6.23
C ILE A 232 -18.86 41.88 -4.93
N ALA A 233 -19.97 41.14 -4.96
CA ALA A 233 -20.50 40.45 -3.77
C ALA A 233 -21.20 39.12 -4.11
N ASP A 234 -21.43 38.30 -3.07
CA ASP A 234 -22.12 37.01 -3.14
C ASP A 234 -22.94 36.80 -1.85
N ILE A 235 -24.25 36.69 -1.97
CA ILE A 235 -25.20 36.46 -0.87
C ILE A 235 -25.51 34.95 -0.77
N ASP A 236 -25.69 34.43 0.45
CA ASP A 236 -26.23 33.08 0.67
C ASP A 236 -27.69 33.20 1.15
N PRO A 237 -28.68 32.58 0.47
CA PRO A 237 -30.08 32.52 0.96
C PRO A 237 -30.25 31.68 2.25
N ARG A 238 -29.18 31.08 2.77
CA ARG A 238 -29.18 30.31 4.01
C ARG A 238 -28.58 31.16 5.14
N ALA A 239 -29.45 31.85 5.87
CA ALA A 239 -29.07 32.61 7.07
C ALA A 239 -28.43 31.70 8.14
N GLU A 240 -28.85 30.44 8.19
CA GLU A 240 -28.36 29.41 9.10
C GLU A 240 -26.91 28.97 8.83
N GLU A 241 -26.32 29.35 7.70
CA GLU A 241 -24.98 28.88 7.28
C GLU A 241 -23.89 29.95 7.45
N TYR A 242 -23.93 30.62 8.60
CA TYR A 242 -22.98 31.67 9.02
C TYR A 242 -21.51 31.25 8.84
N ASP A 243 -21.17 30.04 9.29
CA ASP A 243 -19.80 29.50 9.27
C ASP A 243 -19.23 29.36 7.84
N ASN A 244 -20.07 29.27 6.81
CA ASN A 244 -19.63 29.30 5.41
C ASN A 244 -19.05 30.66 4.96
N CYS A 245 -19.06 31.68 5.81
CA CYS A 245 -18.23 32.87 5.60
C CYS A 245 -16.74 32.60 5.87
N PHE A 246 -16.40 31.58 6.66
CA PHE A 246 -15.04 31.33 7.19
C PHE A 246 -14.47 29.95 6.80
N THR A 247 -15.26 29.08 6.15
CA THR A 247 -14.83 27.74 5.73
C THR A 247 -14.53 27.60 4.24
N ILE A 248 -13.57 26.73 3.94
CA ILE A 248 -13.21 26.32 2.59
C ILE A 248 -14.36 25.51 2.00
N SER A 249 -14.91 26.00 0.87
CA SER A 249 -16.11 25.40 0.28
C SER A 249 -15.91 23.95 -0.15
N ASP A 250 -17.01 23.19 -0.12
CA ASP A 250 -17.15 21.86 -0.74
C ASP A 250 -16.52 21.78 -2.14
N LYS A 251 -16.76 22.80 -2.97
CA LYS A 251 -16.22 22.93 -4.32
C LYS A 251 -14.69 23.06 -4.32
N ALA A 252 -14.16 23.94 -3.49
CA ALA A 252 -12.72 24.15 -3.40
C ALA A 252 -12.01 22.88 -2.87
N ARG A 253 -12.58 22.20 -1.87
CA ARG A 253 -12.06 20.91 -1.36
C ARG A 253 -12.11 19.79 -2.41
N CYS A 254 -13.18 19.73 -3.21
CA CYS A 254 -13.32 18.74 -4.28
C CYS A 254 -12.31 18.96 -5.43
N ILE A 255 -12.14 20.21 -5.88
CA ILE A 255 -11.11 20.58 -6.87
C ILE A 255 -9.71 20.27 -6.34
N ALA A 256 -9.44 20.62 -5.08
CA ALA A 256 -8.17 20.33 -4.42
C ALA A 256 -7.85 18.83 -4.30
N GLY A 257 -8.88 17.99 -4.13
CA GLY A 257 -8.75 16.54 -4.22
C GLY A 257 -8.24 16.10 -5.59
N GLY A 258 -8.86 16.58 -6.67
CA GLY A 258 -8.42 16.31 -8.05
C GLY A 258 -7.01 16.80 -8.36
N VAL A 259 -6.61 17.96 -7.81
CA VAL A 259 -5.22 18.46 -7.94
C VAL A 259 -4.23 17.52 -7.26
N LEU A 260 -4.51 17.11 -6.01
CA LEU A 260 -3.64 16.20 -5.27
C LEU A 260 -3.54 14.83 -5.95
N GLU A 261 -4.66 14.27 -6.42
CA GLU A 261 -4.72 13.01 -7.17
C GLU A 261 -3.88 13.10 -8.45
N ALA A 262 -4.06 14.16 -9.24
CA ALA A 262 -3.29 14.38 -10.46
C ALA A 262 -1.80 14.59 -10.20
N LEU A 263 -1.44 15.36 -9.17
CA LEU A 263 -0.07 15.60 -8.77
C LEU A 263 0.64 14.30 -8.40
N LEU A 264 0.03 13.46 -7.56
CA LEU A 264 0.61 12.18 -7.14
C LEU A 264 0.73 11.21 -8.33
N TYR A 265 -0.30 11.14 -9.18
CA TYR A 265 -0.27 10.36 -10.40
C TYR A 265 0.88 10.77 -11.34
N LEU A 266 1.04 12.07 -11.60
CA LEU A 266 2.09 12.58 -12.50
C LEU A 266 3.49 12.51 -11.88
N LYS A 267 3.63 12.73 -10.56
CA LYS A 267 4.91 12.60 -9.84
C LYS A 267 5.45 11.16 -9.86
N ASN A 268 4.57 10.17 -9.78
CA ASN A 268 4.96 8.77 -9.94
C ASN A 268 5.49 8.54 -11.37
N ASN A 269 4.74 8.95 -12.41
CA ASN A 269 5.17 8.76 -13.80
C ASN A 269 6.47 9.52 -14.16
N LEU A 270 6.76 10.66 -13.51
CA LEU A 270 8.04 11.37 -13.68
C LEU A 270 9.22 10.59 -13.08
N SER A 271 8.98 9.82 -12.02
CA SER A 271 9.98 8.94 -11.42
C SER A 271 10.39 7.82 -12.38
N ASP A 272 9.47 7.43 -13.28
CA ASP A 272 9.69 6.43 -14.34
C ASP A 272 10.36 7.00 -15.61
N GLN A 273 10.57 8.33 -15.70
CA GLN A 273 11.06 9.01 -16.91
C GLN A 273 12.39 9.78 -16.75
N GLN A 274 12.97 9.84 -15.55
CA GLN A 274 14.14 10.72 -15.26
C GLN A 274 15.51 10.01 -15.14
N GLU A 275 15.63 8.70 -15.43
CA GLU A 275 16.91 7.96 -15.28
C GLU A 275 17.82 7.97 -16.54
N GLU A 276 17.59 8.84 -17.55
CA GLU A 276 18.51 9.04 -18.69
C GLU A 276 19.06 10.49 -18.81
N THR A 277 20.28 10.75 -18.30
CA THR A 277 21.41 11.51 -18.94
C THR A 277 22.52 11.90 -17.92
N ASN A 278 23.77 12.03 -18.40
CA ASN A 278 24.99 12.29 -17.61
C ASN A 278 25.39 13.81 -17.66
N VAL A 279 26.37 14.39 -16.95
CA VAL A 279 27.66 13.90 -16.41
C VAL A 279 28.02 14.58 -15.02
N PRO A 280 29.27 14.88 -14.52
CA PRO A 280 29.66 14.38 -13.18
C PRO A 280 29.96 15.42 -12.07
N ILE A 281 29.64 15.07 -10.82
CA ILE A 281 30.46 15.41 -9.62
C ILE A 281 30.53 14.17 -8.72
N CYS A 282 31.72 13.86 -8.20
CA CYS A 282 31.99 12.61 -7.49
C CYS A 282 31.22 12.45 -6.17
N ILE A 283 30.10 11.74 -6.23
CA ILE A 283 29.55 10.92 -5.14
C ILE A 283 29.51 9.49 -5.70
N HIS A 284 29.79 8.46 -4.90
CA HIS A 284 29.78 7.07 -5.39
C HIS A 284 28.35 6.56 -5.63
N GLU A 285 27.75 6.99 -6.74
CA GLU A 285 26.52 6.44 -7.29
C GLU A 285 26.81 5.06 -7.90
N LYS A 286 26.33 3.99 -7.25
CA LYS A 286 26.07 2.74 -7.96
C LYS A 286 24.83 2.95 -8.82
N GLN A 287 24.90 2.53 -10.09
CA GLN A 287 23.74 2.48 -10.98
C GLN A 287 22.57 1.81 -10.26
N LYS A 288 21.44 2.51 -10.20
CA LYS A 288 20.20 1.96 -9.64
C LYS A 288 19.49 1.17 -10.73
N VAL A 289 19.95 -0.06 -10.95
CA VAL A 289 19.33 -0.95 -11.94
C VAL A 289 18.01 -1.49 -11.39
N GLU A 290 16.95 -1.44 -12.21
CA GLU A 290 15.64 -2.06 -11.92
C GLU A 290 15.86 -3.56 -11.58
N THR A 291 15.74 -3.89 -10.29
CA THR A 291 16.18 -5.19 -9.76
C THR A 291 15.03 -6.20 -9.79
N ILE A 292 15.22 -7.32 -10.48
CA ILE A 292 14.20 -8.37 -10.63
C ILE A 292 14.21 -9.29 -9.40
N TYR A 293 13.06 -9.50 -8.76
CA TYR A 293 12.96 -10.37 -7.58
C TYR A 293 12.45 -11.78 -7.93
N ALA A 294 13.30 -12.80 -7.73
CA ALA A 294 12.97 -14.21 -7.98
C ALA A 294 13.24 -15.11 -6.75
N ASP A 295 13.09 -14.59 -5.52
CA ASP A 295 13.22 -15.37 -4.27
C ASP A 295 11.93 -15.40 -3.41
N TYR A 296 10.75 -15.36 -4.04
CA TYR A 296 9.44 -15.41 -3.36
C TYR A 296 9.29 -16.61 -2.39
N ALA A 297 9.93 -17.74 -2.68
CA ALA A 297 9.91 -18.94 -1.83
C ALA A 297 10.75 -18.79 -0.54
N ALA A 298 11.56 -17.75 -0.40
CA ALA A 298 12.14 -17.36 0.88
C ALA A 298 11.18 -16.47 1.67
N THR A 299 10.69 -15.40 1.04
CA THR A 299 9.68 -14.50 1.57
C THR A 299 8.99 -13.81 0.39
N HIS A 300 7.69 -13.55 0.48
CA HIS A 300 7.11 -12.49 -0.36
C HIS A 300 7.82 -11.20 0.06
N ILE A 301 8.31 -10.38 -0.88
CA ILE A 301 9.03 -9.14 -0.52
C ILE A 301 8.04 -7.99 -0.31
N THR A 302 7.21 -7.73 -1.30
CA THR A 302 6.01 -6.87 -1.26
C THR A 302 4.95 -7.42 -0.29
N LYS A 303 4.06 -6.55 0.18
CA LYS A 303 2.85 -6.88 0.94
C LYS A 303 1.69 -6.06 0.38
N PRO A 304 0.47 -6.60 0.24
CA PRO A 304 -0.71 -5.83 -0.10
C PRO A 304 -0.88 -4.63 0.84
N GLU A 305 -1.37 -3.48 0.34
CA GLU A 305 -1.43 -2.26 1.14
C GLU A 305 -2.32 -2.41 2.39
N CYS A 306 -3.42 -3.16 2.27
CA CYS A 306 -4.29 -3.50 3.40
C CYS A 306 -3.57 -4.23 4.55
N VAL A 307 -2.50 -4.99 4.26
CA VAL A 307 -1.66 -5.65 5.28
C VAL A 307 -0.81 -4.61 6.02
N LYS A 308 -0.28 -3.62 5.31
CA LYS A 308 0.50 -2.51 5.90
C LYS A 308 -0.41 -1.63 6.76
N ASP A 309 -1.57 -1.26 6.24
CA ASP A 309 -2.60 -0.50 6.98
C ASP A 309 -3.04 -1.25 8.24
N ALA A 310 -3.31 -2.56 8.13
CA ALA A 310 -3.69 -3.39 9.27
C ALA A 310 -2.59 -3.44 10.34
N VAL A 311 -1.32 -3.61 9.95
CA VAL A 311 -0.15 -3.55 10.84
C VAL A 311 0.00 -2.18 11.51
N MET A 312 -0.13 -1.09 10.76
CA MET A 312 0.01 0.27 11.29
C MET A 312 -1.11 0.63 12.26
N ASN A 313 -2.36 0.29 11.93
CA ASN A 313 -3.50 0.47 12.83
C ASN A 313 -3.39 -0.44 14.08
N ALA A 314 -2.78 -1.62 13.95
CA ALA A 314 -2.57 -2.55 15.06
C ALA A 314 -1.56 -2.05 16.10
N LEU A 315 -0.76 -1.02 15.81
CA LEU A 315 0.14 -0.38 16.79
C LEU A 315 -0.62 0.27 17.96
N ALA A 316 -1.91 0.58 17.79
CA ALA A 316 -2.78 1.14 18.82
C ALA A 316 -3.50 0.07 19.69
N LEU A 317 -3.27 -1.23 19.45
CA LEU A 317 -3.95 -2.31 20.18
C LEU A 317 -3.47 -2.45 21.63
N GLY A 318 -4.42 -2.77 22.52
CA GLY A 318 -4.11 -3.19 23.88
C GLY A 318 -3.52 -4.60 23.95
N ASN A 319 -3.07 -4.99 25.15
CA ASN A 319 -2.59 -6.36 25.38
C ASN A 319 -3.77 -7.30 25.65
N SER A 320 -3.96 -8.31 24.79
CA SER A 320 -5.08 -9.25 24.87
C SER A 320 -5.00 -10.15 26.10
N GLY A 321 -6.14 -10.38 26.76
CA GLY A 321 -6.23 -11.32 27.89
C GLY A 321 -5.61 -10.82 29.21
N ARG A 322 -5.25 -9.54 29.33
CA ARG A 322 -4.60 -8.98 30.53
C ARG A 322 -5.31 -7.74 31.13
N GLY A 323 -6.50 -7.41 30.67
CA GLY A 323 -7.26 -6.25 31.15
C GLY A 323 -8.75 -6.32 30.77
N VAL A 324 -9.57 -5.55 31.48
CA VAL A 324 -11.02 -5.38 31.23
C VAL A 324 -11.35 -4.06 30.55
N ASN A 325 -10.35 -3.28 30.16
CA ASN A 325 -10.53 -2.04 29.42
C ASN A 325 -10.82 -2.31 27.93
N GLU A 326 -11.39 -1.31 27.26
CA GLU A 326 -11.87 -1.42 25.89
C GLU A 326 -10.78 -1.86 24.89
N SER A 327 -9.55 -1.36 25.05
CA SER A 327 -8.41 -1.73 24.18
C SER A 327 -7.91 -3.17 24.37
N SER A 328 -7.96 -3.74 25.58
CA SER A 328 -7.66 -5.18 25.79
C SER A 328 -8.77 -6.09 25.26
N LEU A 329 -10.04 -5.64 25.33
CA LEU A 329 -11.19 -6.37 24.78
C LEU A 329 -11.20 -6.34 23.25
N ASP A 330 -10.90 -5.20 22.62
CA ASP A 330 -10.74 -5.07 21.18
C ASP A 330 -9.60 -5.95 20.64
N ALA A 331 -8.43 -5.94 21.29
CA ALA A 331 -7.32 -6.81 20.93
C ALA A 331 -7.69 -8.31 21.02
N ALA A 332 -8.41 -8.72 22.06
CA ALA A 332 -8.88 -10.10 22.20
C ALA A 332 -9.88 -10.49 21.09
N ARG A 333 -10.82 -9.59 20.74
CA ARG A 333 -11.78 -9.80 19.64
C ARG A 333 -11.07 -9.95 18.30
N LYS A 334 -10.16 -9.04 17.95
CA LYS A 334 -9.40 -9.07 16.70
C LYS A 334 -8.55 -10.33 16.56
N ILE A 335 -7.88 -10.77 17.63
CA ILE A 335 -7.13 -12.04 17.61
C ILE A 335 -8.07 -13.24 17.36
N TYR A 336 -9.25 -13.28 17.97
CA TYR A 336 -10.23 -14.33 17.74
C TYR A 336 -10.83 -14.29 16.32
N GLU A 337 -11.07 -13.10 15.77
CA GLU A 337 -11.49 -12.89 14.38
C GLU A 337 -10.46 -13.49 13.41
N VAL A 338 -9.17 -13.21 13.60
CA VAL A 338 -8.11 -13.78 12.75
C VAL A 338 -8.00 -15.30 12.92
N ARG A 339 -8.18 -15.86 14.13
CA ARG A 339 -8.27 -17.33 14.28
C ARG A 339 -9.42 -17.91 13.46
N THR A 340 -10.57 -17.22 13.45
CA THR A 340 -11.74 -17.64 12.67
C THR A 340 -11.45 -17.59 11.17
N LYS A 341 -10.72 -16.56 10.69
CA LYS A 341 -10.26 -16.46 9.30
C LYS A 341 -9.28 -17.57 8.92
N VAL A 342 -8.30 -17.87 9.79
CA VAL A 342 -7.33 -18.96 9.59
C VAL A 342 -8.02 -20.33 9.58
N ASP A 343 -8.95 -20.56 10.51
CA ASP A 343 -9.76 -21.78 10.56
C ASP A 343 -10.58 -21.97 9.29
N GLN A 344 -11.28 -20.93 8.82
CA GLN A 344 -12.04 -20.98 7.57
C GLN A 344 -11.15 -21.17 6.34
N PHE A 345 -9.98 -20.53 6.29
CA PHE A 345 -9.05 -20.59 5.16
C PHE A 345 -8.46 -21.99 4.92
N PHE A 346 -8.28 -22.78 5.97
CA PHE A 346 -7.76 -24.16 5.89
C PHE A 346 -8.84 -25.24 6.07
N ASP A 347 -10.12 -24.85 6.06
CA ASP A 347 -11.26 -25.71 6.43
C ASP A 347 -10.98 -26.52 7.72
N GLY A 348 -10.53 -25.80 8.75
CA GLY A 348 -10.05 -26.35 10.02
C GLY A 348 -11.15 -26.85 10.96
N TYR A 349 -10.75 -27.11 12.21
CA TYR A 349 -11.60 -27.75 13.20
C TYR A 349 -12.15 -26.78 14.27
N GLY A 350 -12.15 -25.47 14.02
CA GLY A 350 -12.64 -24.43 14.92
C GLY A 350 -11.55 -23.42 15.30
N ALA A 351 -11.92 -22.15 15.44
CA ALA A 351 -11.02 -21.06 15.82
C ALA A 351 -10.25 -21.31 17.14
N GLU A 352 -10.80 -22.12 18.06
CA GLU A 352 -10.12 -22.53 19.29
C GLU A 352 -8.97 -23.53 19.08
N GLN A 353 -8.93 -24.19 17.91
CA GLN A 353 -7.88 -25.13 17.50
C GLN A 353 -6.76 -24.46 16.68
N VAL A 354 -6.88 -23.16 16.40
CA VAL A 354 -5.82 -22.37 15.76
C VAL A 354 -4.92 -21.79 16.84
N VAL A 355 -3.61 -22.00 16.73
CA VAL A 355 -2.55 -21.50 17.62
C VAL A 355 -1.59 -20.63 16.82
N PHE A 356 -1.22 -19.46 17.34
CA PHE A 356 -0.25 -18.56 16.71
C PHE A 356 1.17 -18.77 17.26
N THR A 357 2.12 -18.75 16.35
CA THR A 357 3.57 -18.87 16.62
C THR A 357 4.33 -17.76 15.89
N SER A 358 5.64 -17.64 16.10
CA SER A 358 6.49 -16.71 15.35
C SER A 358 6.68 -17.07 13.87
N GLY A 359 6.26 -18.27 13.47
CA GLY A 359 6.46 -18.82 12.14
C GLY A 359 6.50 -20.35 12.16
N ILE A 360 6.45 -20.97 10.98
CA ILE A 360 6.28 -22.42 10.85
C ILE A 360 7.38 -23.25 11.54
N THR A 361 8.61 -22.74 11.65
CA THR A 361 9.69 -23.43 12.36
C THR A 361 9.39 -23.61 13.85
N GLU A 362 8.74 -22.64 14.49
CA GLU A 362 8.28 -22.77 15.89
C GLU A 362 7.08 -23.71 15.98
N SER A 363 6.15 -23.64 15.00
CA SER A 363 5.03 -24.57 14.88
C SER A 363 5.50 -26.03 14.84
N LEU A 364 6.40 -26.36 13.92
CA LEU A 364 6.95 -27.71 13.75
C LEU A 364 7.75 -28.17 14.97
N ASN A 365 8.55 -27.30 15.58
CA ASN A 365 9.23 -27.62 16.86
C ASN A 365 8.22 -27.96 17.96
N THR A 366 7.14 -27.20 18.07
CA THR A 366 6.09 -27.42 19.08
C THR A 366 5.37 -28.75 18.83
N VAL A 367 5.00 -29.02 17.58
CA VAL A 367 4.28 -30.25 17.21
C VAL A 367 5.16 -31.50 17.37
N ILE A 368 6.36 -31.51 16.78
CA ILE A 368 7.23 -32.70 16.75
C ILE A 368 7.65 -33.08 18.18
N LYS A 369 8.18 -32.12 18.95
CA LYS A 369 8.65 -32.36 20.33
C LYS A 369 7.49 -32.53 21.32
N GLY A 370 6.35 -31.89 21.04
CA GLY A 370 5.16 -31.95 21.87
C GLY A 370 4.38 -33.25 21.76
N SER A 371 4.54 -34.00 20.66
CA SER A 371 3.75 -35.21 20.37
C SER A 371 4.53 -36.52 20.52
N LEU A 372 5.82 -36.54 20.18
CA LEU A 372 6.64 -37.76 20.18
C LEU A 372 7.28 -38.05 21.54
N ASN A 373 7.47 -39.33 21.86
CA ASN A 373 8.05 -39.82 23.11
C ASN A 373 9.16 -40.85 22.83
N HIS A 374 9.97 -41.16 23.84
CA HIS A 374 10.97 -42.22 23.74
C HIS A 374 10.34 -43.55 23.30
N GLY A 375 10.90 -44.18 22.27
CA GLY A 375 10.41 -45.43 21.67
C GLY A 375 9.32 -45.28 20.62
N ASP A 376 8.74 -44.08 20.43
CA ASP A 376 7.81 -43.83 19.31
C ASP A 376 8.58 -43.83 17.99
N HIS A 377 7.90 -44.24 16.91
CA HIS A 377 8.44 -44.16 15.55
C HIS A 377 7.78 -43.02 14.75
N VAL A 378 8.58 -42.28 13.99
CA VAL A 378 8.15 -41.19 13.10
C VAL A 378 8.73 -41.38 11.71
N ILE A 379 7.91 -41.13 10.70
CA ILE A 379 8.31 -41.18 9.30
C ILE A 379 8.27 -39.76 8.72
N THR A 380 9.27 -39.43 7.91
CA THR A 380 9.33 -38.21 7.14
C THR A 380 9.99 -38.45 5.77
N THR A 381 10.12 -37.42 4.94
CA THR A 381 10.68 -37.53 3.59
C THR A 381 12.11 -36.99 3.51
N PHE A 382 12.86 -37.29 2.44
CA PHE A 382 14.09 -36.55 2.14
C PHE A 382 13.84 -35.17 1.50
N MET A 383 12.59 -34.85 1.15
CA MET A 383 12.20 -33.56 0.55
C MET A 383 11.96 -32.45 1.57
N GLU A 384 12.28 -32.70 2.84
CA GLU A 384 11.97 -31.81 3.95
C GLU A 384 12.95 -30.64 4.14
N HIS A 385 12.38 -29.53 4.60
CA HIS A 385 13.14 -28.41 5.13
C HIS A 385 13.74 -28.74 6.51
N ASN A 386 14.86 -28.10 6.87
CA ASN A 386 15.51 -28.21 8.19
C ASN A 386 14.57 -27.90 9.37
N SER A 387 13.43 -27.23 9.15
CA SER A 387 12.40 -26.98 10.16
C SER A 387 11.67 -28.25 10.62
N VAL A 388 11.64 -29.28 9.77
CA VAL A 388 11.16 -30.64 10.09
C VAL A 388 12.33 -31.51 10.53
N LEU A 389 13.41 -31.56 9.74
CA LEU A 389 14.54 -32.47 9.99
C LEU A 389 15.26 -32.22 11.33
N ARG A 390 15.57 -30.96 11.69
CA ARG A 390 16.35 -30.68 12.91
C ARG A 390 15.61 -31.06 14.20
N PRO A 391 14.31 -30.75 14.38
CA PRO A 391 13.53 -31.29 15.48
C PRO A 391 13.48 -32.81 15.51
N LEU A 392 13.35 -33.48 14.35
CA LEU A 392 13.35 -34.95 14.28
C LEU A 392 14.68 -35.54 14.72
N TYR A 393 15.83 -35.04 14.25
CA TYR A 393 17.15 -35.47 14.73
C TYR A 393 17.37 -35.20 16.22
N GLU A 394 16.73 -34.17 16.79
CA GLU A 394 16.78 -33.90 18.23
C GLU A 394 15.94 -34.90 19.04
N MET A 395 14.79 -35.32 18.50
CA MET A 395 13.96 -36.36 19.09
C MET A 395 14.57 -37.76 18.92
N GLU A 396 15.26 -38.02 17.81
CA GLU A 396 16.02 -39.24 17.56
C GLU A 396 17.12 -39.44 18.62
N ARG A 397 17.87 -38.37 18.94
CA ARG A 397 18.82 -38.37 20.06
C ARG A 397 18.17 -38.58 21.44
N GLN A 398 16.86 -38.42 21.56
CA GLN A 398 16.07 -38.73 22.77
C GLN A 398 15.45 -40.14 22.72
N GLY A 399 15.73 -40.92 21.67
CA GLY A 399 15.29 -42.30 21.48
C GLY A 399 13.95 -42.46 20.76
N VAL A 400 13.52 -41.47 19.97
CA VAL A 400 12.52 -41.68 18.91
C VAL A 400 13.18 -42.43 17.76
N CYS A 401 12.48 -43.39 17.15
CA CYS A 401 12.94 -44.02 15.91
C CYS A 401 12.54 -43.13 14.72
N LEU A 402 13.49 -42.71 13.90
CA LEU A 402 13.25 -41.89 12.71
C LEU A 402 13.46 -42.72 11.44
N THR A 403 12.46 -42.73 10.55
CA THR A 403 12.62 -43.22 9.17
C THR A 403 12.47 -42.05 8.19
N ILE A 404 13.42 -41.93 7.27
CA ILE A 404 13.40 -40.97 6.17
C ILE A 404 13.27 -41.76 4.86
N THR A 405 12.29 -41.40 4.02
CA THR A 405 11.96 -42.16 2.80
C THR A 405 11.56 -41.22 1.64
N SER A 406 11.19 -41.77 0.47
CA SER A 406 10.59 -41.01 -0.64
C SER A 406 9.26 -40.38 -0.21
N PRO A 407 8.86 -39.21 -0.74
CA PRO A 407 7.50 -38.69 -0.59
C PRO A 407 6.40 -39.56 -1.24
N ASP A 408 6.74 -40.64 -1.96
CA ASP A 408 5.74 -41.57 -2.49
C ASP A 408 4.93 -42.27 -1.38
N VAL A 409 3.61 -42.34 -1.58
CA VAL A 409 2.68 -42.94 -0.61
C VAL A 409 2.89 -44.45 -0.44
N GLY A 410 3.39 -45.15 -1.46
CA GLY A 410 3.75 -46.56 -1.40
C GLY A 410 4.98 -46.82 -0.53
N ASP A 411 6.00 -45.96 -0.62
CA ASP A 411 7.20 -46.04 0.21
C ASP A 411 6.94 -45.60 1.66
N ILE A 412 6.17 -44.52 1.86
CA ILE A 412 5.66 -44.13 3.20
C ILE A 412 4.88 -45.30 3.82
N LYS A 413 4.03 -45.99 3.05
CA LYS A 413 3.26 -47.15 3.52
C LYS A 413 4.14 -48.35 3.88
N GLN A 414 5.25 -48.58 3.18
CA GLN A 414 6.22 -49.62 3.50
C GLN A 414 7.01 -49.31 4.78
N ALA A 415 7.30 -48.04 5.04
CA ALA A 415 7.95 -47.58 6.26
C ALA A 415 7.08 -47.69 7.53
N ILE A 416 5.76 -47.90 7.43
CA ILE A 416 4.87 -47.99 8.60
C ILE A 416 5.16 -49.25 9.43
N THR A 417 5.51 -49.04 10.70
CA THR A 417 5.62 -50.07 11.73
C THR A 417 4.43 -50.01 12.68
N LYS A 418 4.28 -51.02 13.56
CA LYS A 418 3.30 -51.00 14.66
C LYS A 418 3.50 -49.85 15.66
N ASP A 419 4.70 -49.26 15.69
CA ASP A 419 5.11 -48.24 16.64
C ASP A 419 5.06 -46.83 16.02
N THR A 420 4.74 -46.70 14.72
CA THR A 420 4.58 -45.40 14.03
C THR A 420 3.48 -44.58 14.72
N LYS A 421 3.84 -43.41 15.25
CA LYS A 421 2.91 -42.45 15.84
C LYS A 421 2.62 -41.26 14.94
N MET A 422 3.60 -40.85 14.14
CA MET A 422 3.53 -39.64 13.33
C MET A 422 4.07 -39.90 11.92
N ILE A 423 3.39 -39.33 10.93
CA ILE A 423 3.96 -39.05 9.61
C ILE A 423 3.98 -37.52 9.49
N VAL A 424 5.15 -36.94 9.22
CA VAL A 424 5.31 -35.50 8.99
C VAL A 424 5.97 -35.27 7.63
N MET A 425 5.33 -34.46 6.78
CA MET A 425 5.88 -34.13 5.47
C MET A 425 5.53 -32.71 5.00
N THR A 426 6.33 -32.17 4.10
CA THR A 426 5.96 -30.97 3.34
C THR A 426 4.89 -31.28 2.30
N HIS A 427 3.97 -30.33 2.09
CA HIS A 427 3.02 -30.37 0.97
C HIS A 427 3.69 -29.94 -0.35
N ALA A 428 4.66 -29.02 -0.30
CA ALA A 428 5.37 -28.57 -1.49
C ALA A 428 6.87 -28.31 -1.23
N SER A 429 7.71 -28.85 -2.10
CA SER A 429 9.17 -28.76 -2.03
C SER A 429 9.65 -27.30 -2.14
N ASN A 430 10.48 -26.85 -1.20
CA ASN A 430 11.08 -25.51 -1.27
C ASN A 430 12.29 -25.41 -2.22
N VAL A 431 12.65 -26.50 -2.89
CA VAL A 431 13.79 -26.58 -3.82
C VAL A 431 13.26 -26.83 -5.23
N THR A 432 12.65 -27.99 -5.45
CA THR A 432 12.16 -28.42 -6.76
C THR A 432 10.80 -27.83 -7.10
N GLY A 433 10.03 -27.37 -6.11
CA GLY A 433 8.67 -26.81 -6.29
C GLY A 433 7.55 -27.83 -6.39
N GLU A 434 7.87 -29.13 -6.45
CA GLU A 434 6.92 -30.23 -6.58
C GLU A 434 5.93 -30.29 -5.40
N MET A 435 4.67 -30.59 -5.71
CA MET A 435 3.59 -30.84 -4.77
C MET A 435 3.45 -32.35 -4.52
N PHE A 436 3.31 -32.74 -3.25
CA PHE A 436 3.18 -34.14 -2.84
C PHE A 436 1.72 -34.51 -2.49
N ASP A 437 1.34 -35.77 -2.69
CA ASP A 437 -0.03 -36.27 -2.49
C ASP A 437 -0.36 -36.45 -0.99
N ILE A 438 -0.57 -35.33 -0.32
CA ILE A 438 -0.97 -35.29 1.09
C ILE A 438 -2.34 -35.94 1.34
N GLN A 439 -3.22 -36.00 0.33
CA GLN A 439 -4.56 -36.58 0.47
C GLN A 439 -4.49 -38.11 0.59
N SER A 440 -3.70 -38.76 -0.27
CA SER A 440 -3.47 -40.21 -0.18
C SER A 440 -2.72 -40.59 1.10
N VAL A 441 -1.72 -39.80 1.52
CA VAL A 441 -1.00 -40.03 2.78
C VAL A 441 -1.89 -39.78 3.99
N GLY A 442 -2.70 -38.72 4.01
CA GLY A 442 -3.63 -38.42 5.09
C GLY A 442 -4.72 -39.48 5.25
N LYS A 443 -5.24 -40.02 4.13
CA LYS A 443 -6.14 -41.18 4.15
C LYS A 443 -5.46 -42.41 4.76
N LEU A 444 -4.23 -42.72 4.36
CA LEU A 444 -3.45 -43.82 4.93
C LEU A 444 -3.22 -43.63 6.44
N CYS A 445 -2.90 -42.42 6.88
CA CYS A 445 -2.74 -42.07 8.30
C CYS A 445 -4.05 -42.30 9.07
N ARG A 446 -5.18 -41.84 8.51
CA ARG A 446 -6.53 -42.01 9.08
C ARG A 446 -6.92 -43.48 9.21
N GLU A 447 -6.66 -44.30 8.20
CA GLU A 447 -6.90 -45.75 8.22
C GLU A 447 -6.04 -46.49 9.26
N LYS A 448 -4.86 -45.95 9.60
CA LYS A 448 -3.90 -46.55 10.54
C LYS A 448 -3.96 -45.97 11.96
N GLY A 449 -4.66 -44.86 12.18
CA GLY A 449 -4.65 -44.13 13.44
C GLY A 449 -3.31 -43.43 13.74
N ILE A 450 -2.56 -43.07 12.70
CA ILE A 450 -1.28 -42.36 12.77
C ILE A 450 -1.55 -40.85 12.67
N LEU A 451 -0.82 -40.04 13.45
CA LEU A 451 -0.94 -38.59 13.45
C LEU A 451 -0.30 -38.00 12.17
N PHE A 452 -1.08 -37.32 11.34
CA PHE A 452 -0.60 -36.69 10.11
C PHE A 452 -0.32 -35.19 10.29
N VAL A 453 0.94 -34.79 10.08
CA VAL A 453 1.42 -33.42 10.22
C VAL A 453 1.91 -32.90 8.87
N VAL A 454 1.45 -31.72 8.45
CA VAL A 454 1.81 -31.13 7.16
C VAL A 454 2.51 -29.78 7.34
N ASP A 455 3.71 -29.64 6.74
CA ASP A 455 4.37 -28.36 6.49
C ASP A 455 3.79 -27.74 5.21
N THR A 456 3.14 -26.57 5.33
CA THR A 456 2.52 -25.87 4.19
C THR A 456 3.28 -24.60 3.80
N ALA A 457 4.57 -24.47 4.11
CA ALA A 457 5.32 -23.22 3.95
C ALA A 457 5.37 -22.69 2.51
N GLN A 458 5.26 -23.55 1.50
CA GLN A 458 5.27 -23.18 0.08
C GLN A 458 3.91 -23.34 -0.62
N SER A 459 2.90 -23.86 0.07
CA SER A 459 1.56 -24.12 -0.48
C SER A 459 0.49 -23.21 0.09
N ALA A 460 0.55 -22.85 1.38
CA ALA A 460 -0.42 -21.95 2.00
C ALA A 460 -0.42 -20.56 1.36
N GLY A 461 -1.60 -20.14 0.88
CA GLY A 461 -1.81 -18.86 0.16
C GLY A 461 -1.76 -18.96 -1.36
N VAL A 462 -1.31 -20.09 -1.91
CA VAL A 462 -1.22 -20.35 -3.36
C VAL A 462 -2.04 -21.57 -3.77
N ILE A 463 -2.06 -22.62 -2.95
CA ILE A 463 -2.78 -23.87 -3.20
C ILE A 463 -3.91 -23.98 -2.16
N PRO A 464 -5.17 -24.23 -2.57
CA PRO A 464 -6.25 -24.56 -1.66
C PRO A 464 -5.94 -25.83 -0.85
N ILE A 465 -6.17 -25.81 0.47
CA ILE A 465 -5.90 -26.93 1.38
C ILE A 465 -7.10 -27.06 2.32
N SER A 466 -7.69 -28.26 2.42
CA SER A 466 -8.72 -28.54 3.43
C SER A 466 -8.19 -29.60 4.39
N MET A 467 -8.05 -29.23 5.67
CA MET A 467 -7.67 -30.20 6.71
C MET A 467 -8.63 -31.39 6.80
N LYS A 468 -9.92 -31.19 6.49
CA LYS A 468 -10.92 -32.26 6.53
C LYS A 468 -10.82 -33.20 5.33
N GLU A 469 -10.74 -32.66 4.12
CA GLU A 469 -10.67 -33.46 2.89
C GLU A 469 -9.32 -34.20 2.78
N ASP A 470 -8.22 -33.51 3.12
CA ASP A 470 -6.86 -34.07 3.10
C ASP A 470 -6.54 -34.90 4.37
N ASN A 471 -7.51 -35.05 5.28
CA ASN A 471 -7.41 -35.85 6.52
C ASN A 471 -6.27 -35.42 7.48
N ILE A 472 -5.83 -34.17 7.40
CA ILE A 472 -4.72 -33.59 8.17
C ILE A 472 -5.12 -33.48 9.65
N ASP A 473 -4.28 -34.03 10.55
CA ASP A 473 -4.48 -33.87 11.99
C ASP A 473 -3.86 -32.56 12.51
N ILE A 474 -2.72 -32.15 11.94
CA ILE A 474 -2.03 -30.91 12.30
C ILE A 474 -1.45 -30.23 11.05
N LEU A 475 -1.86 -28.98 10.79
CA LEU A 475 -1.33 -28.15 9.71
C LEU A 475 -0.45 -27.05 10.29
N CYS A 476 0.78 -26.90 9.79
CA CYS A 476 1.71 -25.85 10.21
C CYS A 476 1.94 -24.85 9.06
N PHE A 477 1.85 -23.54 9.32
CA PHE A 477 1.97 -22.48 8.30
C PHE A 477 2.85 -21.29 8.74
N THR A 478 3.26 -20.45 7.78
CA THR A 478 4.01 -19.19 8.00
C THR A 478 3.37 -18.04 7.23
N GLY A 479 3.29 -16.84 7.83
CA GLY A 479 2.61 -15.69 7.20
C GLY A 479 3.38 -15.06 6.04
N HIS A 480 4.71 -14.96 6.13
CA HIS A 480 5.53 -14.11 5.26
C HIS A 480 5.82 -14.64 3.83
N LYS A 481 5.27 -15.80 3.45
CA LYS A 481 5.42 -16.41 2.12
C LYS A 481 4.13 -16.24 1.29
N GLY A 482 3.56 -17.32 0.74
CA GLY A 482 2.34 -17.29 -0.06
C GLY A 482 1.13 -16.66 0.64
N LEU A 483 1.07 -16.70 1.97
CA LEU A 483 0.04 -16.01 2.77
C LEU A 483 0.18 -14.47 2.81
N MET A 484 1.25 -13.89 2.24
CA MET A 484 1.48 -12.44 2.09
C MET A 484 1.39 -11.60 3.38
N GLY A 485 1.46 -12.24 4.55
CA GLY A 485 1.39 -11.60 5.86
C GLY A 485 2.75 -11.07 6.34
N PRO A 486 2.80 -10.48 7.55
CA PRO A 486 4.03 -10.01 8.16
C PRO A 486 5.03 -11.15 8.46
N GLN A 487 6.29 -10.78 8.70
CA GLN A 487 7.27 -11.65 9.36
C GLN A 487 6.99 -11.75 10.87
N GLY A 488 7.47 -12.81 11.51
CA GLY A 488 7.26 -13.03 12.95
C GLY A 488 5.85 -13.49 13.32
N ILE A 489 5.08 -14.01 12.35
CA ILE A 489 3.79 -14.66 12.56
C ILE A 489 3.65 -15.91 11.68
N GLY A 490 3.11 -16.96 12.28
CA GLY A 490 2.66 -18.20 11.66
C GLY A 490 1.73 -18.92 12.62
N GLY A 491 1.51 -20.22 12.42
CA GLY A 491 0.65 -20.95 13.34
C GLY A 491 0.56 -22.45 13.12
N ILE A 492 -0.34 -23.04 13.89
CA ILE A 492 -0.71 -24.45 13.92
C ILE A 492 -2.24 -24.50 13.88
N CYS A 493 -2.82 -25.27 12.99
CA CYS A 493 -4.24 -25.67 13.05
C CYS A 493 -4.29 -27.14 13.47
N ILE A 494 -5.12 -27.48 14.45
CA ILE A 494 -5.09 -28.78 15.14
C ILE A 494 -6.47 -29.46 15.02
N ARG A 495 -6.52 -30.79 14.85
CA ARG A 495 -7.79 -31.53 14.94
C ARG A 495 -8.22 -31.71 16.40
N LYS A 496 -9.53 -31.53 16.66
CA LYS A 496 -10.13 -31.82 17.98
C LYS A 496 -9.73 -33.20 18.49
N GLY A 497 -9.30 -33.24 19.76
CA GLY A 497 -8.84 -34.45 20.45
C GLY A 497 -7.37 -34.82 20.22
N VAL A 498 -6.60 -34.01 19.49
CA VAL A 498 -5.14 -34.13 19.43
C VAL A 498 -4.52 -33.29 20.55
N GLU A 499 -3.71 -33.93 21.39
CA GLU A 499 -2.97 -33.26 22.48
C GLU A 499 -1.50 -33.05 22.09
N ILE A 500 -0.96 -31.88 22.42
CA ILE A 500 0.43 -31.50 22.13
C ILE A 500 1.00 -30.84 23.39
N ARG A 501 2.16 -31.30 23.85
CA ARG A 501 2.84 -30.66 24.99
C ARG A 501 3.49 -29.33 24.56
N PRO A 502 3.43 -28.28 25.39
CA PRO A 502 3.94 -26.96 25.02
C PRO A 502 5.47 -26.90 24.92
N LEU A 503 5.97 -26.25 23.87
CA LEU A 503 7.38 -25.87 23.73
C LEU A 503 7.79 -24.77 24.73
N LYS A 504 6.85 -23.90 25.11
CA LYS A 504 7.05 -22.75 26.01
C LYS A 504 6.01 -22.76 27.12
N THR A 505 6.42 -22.53 28.36
CA THR A 505 5.51 -22.35 29.50
C THR A 505 5.71 -20.94 30.10
N GLY A 506 4.64 -20.34 30.62
CA GLY A 506 4.71 -18.97 31.15
C GLY A 506 3.35 -18.30 31.27
N GLY A 507 3.34 -16.98 31.50
CA GLY A 507 2.10 -16.23 31.71
C GLY A 507 1.23 -16.15 30.46
N THR A 508 0.04 -16.73 30.51
CA THR A 508 -0.99 -16.76 29.45
C THR A 508 -2.11 -15.72 29.64
N GLY A 509 -2.13 -15.00 30.77
CA GLY A 509 -3.21 -14.07 31.15
C GLY A 509 -4.41 -14.73 31.84
N ILE A 510 -4.49 -16.06 31.85
CA ILE A 510 -5.53 -16.84 32.53
C ILE A 510 -4.96 -17.75 33.61
N LEU A 511 -5.81 -18.20 34.54
CA LEU A 511 -5.48 -19.18 35.58
C LEU A 511 -4.22 -18.84 36.40
N SER A 512 -4.00 -17.56 36.71
CA SER A 512 -2.73 -17.03 37.26
C SER A 512 -2.23 -17.64 38.57
N PHE A 513 -3.08 -18.34 39.32
CA PHE A 513 -2.72 -19.06 40.56
C PHE A 513 -2.43 -20.55 40.34
N SER A 514 -2.60 -21.06 39.11
CA SER A 514 -2.22 -22.41 38.73
C SER A 514 -0.70 -22.58 38.79
N LYS A 515 -0.25 -23.73 39.30
CA LYS A 515 1.17 -24.13 39.24
C LYS A 515 1.56 -24.76 37.91
N THR A 516 0.59 -25.04 37.04
CA THR A 516 0.78 -25.67 35.73
C THR A 516 0.26 -24.78 34.61
N GLN A 517 0.87 -24.88 33.43
CA GLN A 517 0.37 -24.30 32.18
C GLN A 517 -1.11 -24.70 31.97
N PRO A 518 -1.97 -23.83 31.39
CA PRO A 518 -3.32 -24.23 30.99
C PRO A 518 -3.29 -25.44 30.05
N GLY A 519 -4.23 -26.38 30.20
CA GLY A 519 -4.31 -27.58 29.35
C GLY A 519 -5.21 -27.46 28.12
N VAL A 520 -5.82 -26.28 27.90
CA VAL A 520 -6.84 -26.07 26.85
C VAL A 520 -6.29 -25.16 25.75
N LEU A 521 -6.55 -25.52 24.49
CA LEU A 521 -6.19 -24.72 23.32
C LEU A 521 -7.06 -23.45 23.21
N PRO A 522 -6.52 -22.33 22.70
CA PRO A 522 -5.14 -22.17 22.23
C PRO A 522 -4.12 -21.88 23.35
N GLN A 523 -4.56 -21.51 24.56
CA GLN A 523 -3.68 -21.00 25.63
C GLN A 523 -2.65 -22.02 26.13
N ALA A 524 -2.88 -23.31 25.94
CA ALA A 524 -1.89 -24.35 26.25
C ALA A 524 -0.55 -24.11 25.55
N LEU A 525 -0.57 -23.72 24.27
CA LEU A 525 0.63 -23.55 23.43
C LEU A 525 1.08 -22.07 23.32
N GLU A 526 0.27 -21.13 23.81
CA GLU A 526 0.49 -19.68 23.65
C GLU A 526 0.99 -18.99 24.94
N ALA A 527 2.15 -19.43 25.44
CA ALA A 527 2.82 -18.73 26.55
C ALA A 527 3.41 -17.38 26.10
N GLY A 528 3.05 -16.29 26.78
CA GLY A 528 3.61 -14.95 26.56
C GLY A 528 2.56 -13.87 26.28
N THR A 529 3.00 -12.76 25.68
CA THR A 529 2.11 -11.81 24.99
C THR A 529 2.14 -12.17 23.51
N LEU A 530 0.97 -12.27 22.88
CA LEU A 530 0.86 -12.60 21.46
C LEU A 530 1.32 -11.45 20.56
N ASN A 531 1.82 -11.78 19.36
CA ASN A 531 2.13 -10.81 18.33
C ASN A 531 0.84 -10.27 17.68
N GLY A 532 0.07 -9.47 18.42
CA GLY A 532 -1.22 -8.93 17.95
C GLY A 532 -1.12 -8.14 16.64
N ILE A 533 0.00 -7.44 16.43
CA ILE A 533 0.30 -6.70 15.20
C ILE A 533 0.47 -7.67 14.02
N GLY A 534 1.29 -8.71 14.17
CA GLY A 534 1.48 -9.73 13.15
C GLY A 534 0.20 -10.52 12.86
N ILE A 535 -0.58 -10.86 13.91
CA ILE A 535 -1.87 -11.55 13.79
C ILE A 535 -2.85 -10.71 12.95
N VAL A 536 -3.04 -9.43 13.27
CA VAL A 536 -3.97 -8.57 12.53
C VAL A 536 -3.52 -8.34 11.09
N GLY A 537 -2.21 -8.20 10.84
CA GLY A 537 -1.66 -8.17 9.48
C GLY A 537 -1.88 -9.47 8.69
N LEU A 538 -1.73 -10.64 9.33
CA LEU A 538 -2.06 -11.94 8.73
C LEU A 538 -3.55 -12.04 8.37
N GLY A 539 -4.44 -11.54 9.24
CA GLY A 539 -5.88 -11.49 8.97
C GLY A 539 -6.22 -10.70 7.71
N ALA A 540 -5.64 -9.51 7.56
CA ALA A 540 -5.81 -8.69 6.36
C ALA A 540 -5.21 -9.33 5.09
N ALA A 541 -4.16 -10.13 5.23
CA ALA A 541 -3.57 -10.87 4.11
C ALA A 541 -4.46 -12.03 3.65
N ILE A 542 -5.10 -12.74 4.58
CA ILE A 542 -6.12 -13.76 4.27
C ILE A 542 -7.35 -13.11 3.62
N ASP A 543 -7.82 -11.96 4.13
CA ASP A 543 -8.92 -11.21 3.50
C ASP A 543 -8.56 -10.78 2.06
N PHE A 544 -7.32 -10.36 1.81
CA PHE A 544 -6.81 -10.05 0.47
C PHE A 544 -6.84 -11.27 -0.45
N ILE A 545 -6.29 -12.42 -0.01
CA ILE A 545 -6.27 -13.66 -0.82
C ILE A 545 -7.69 -14.13 -1.14
N ASN A 546 -8.60 -14.09 -0.16
CA ASN A 546 -10.01 -14.43 -0.37
C ASN A 546 -10.73 -13.47 -1.34
N THR A 547 -10.35 -12.19 -1.35
CA THR A 547 -10.95 -11.17 -2.23
C THR A 547 -10.35 -11.21 -3.65
N TYR A 548 -9.05 -11.46 -3.77
CA TYR A 548 -8.34 -11.55 -5.04
C TYR A 548 -8.60 -12.88 -5.77
N GLY A 549 -8.80 -13.96 -5.00
CA GLY A 549 -8.99 -15.33 -5.45
C GLY A 549 -7.70 -16.14 -5.42
N ILE A 550 -7.64 -17.17 -4.58
CA ILE A 550 -6.50 -18.10 -4.51
C ILE A 550 -6.28 -18.84 -5.84
N ASP A 551 -7.35 -19.24 -6.53
CA ASP A 551 -7.28 -19.89 -7.84
C ASP A 551 -6.65 -18.98 -8.91
N LYS A 552 -6.84 -17.66 -8.79
CA LYS A 552 -6.26 -16.66 -9.69
C LYS A 552 -4.77 -16.45 -9.43
N ILE A 553 -4.37 -16.39 -8.15
CA ILE A 553 -2.95 -16.41 -7.74
C ILE A 553 -2.28 -17.65 -8.31
N ARG A 554 -2.91 -18.82 -8.12
CA ARG A 554 -2.46 -20.13 -8.63
C ARG A 554 -2.31 -20.14 -10.15
N GLU A 555 -3.32 -19.65 -10.89
CA GLU A 555 -3.32 -19.57 -12.36
C GLU A 555 -2.19 -18.67 -12.87
N GLN A 556 -1.99 -17.50 -12.28
CA GLN A 556 -0.91 -16.57 -12.66
C GLN A 556 0.47 -17.19 -12.43
N GLU A 557 0.70 -17.74 -11.24
CA GLU A 557 1.94 -18.45 -10.90
C GLU A 557 2.20 -19.67 -11.80
N MET A 558 1.15 -20.41 -12.15
CA MET A 558 1.23 -21.52 -13.10
C MET A 558 1.66 -21.09 -14.50
N ASN A 559 1.03 -20.04 -15.05
CA ASN A 559 1.36 -19.53 -16.37
C ASN A 559 2.83 -19.06 -16.45
N LEU A 560 3.32 -18.40 -15.40
CA LEU A 560 4.71 -17.94 -15.29
C LEU A 560 5.69 -19.13 -15.29
N ILE A 561 5.47 -20.11 -14.39
CA ILE A 561 6.40 -21.22 -14.19
C ILE A 561 6.40 -22.19 -15.38
N GLU A 562 5.25 -22.44 -16.02
CA GLU A 562 5.15 -23.23 -17.24
C GLU A 562 5.99 -22.64 -18.39
N ILE A 563 5.91 -21.32 -18.59
CA ILE A 563 6.70 -20.64 -19.63
C ILE A 563 8.18 -20.66 -19.28
N PHE A 564 8.53 -20.50 -17.99
CA PHE A 564 9.90 -20.58 -17.51
C PHE A 564 10.52 -21.96 -17.79
N TYR A 565 9.89 -23.06 -17.34
CA TYR A 565 10.35 -24.42 -17.62
C TYR A 565 10.50 -24.69 -19.12
N LYS A 566 9.48 -24.39 -19.93
CA LYS A 566 9.47 -24.63 -21.39
C LYS A 566 10.56 -23.89 -22.17
N LYS A 567 11.15 -22.84 -21.59
CA LYS A 567 12.22 -22.05 -22.20
C LYS A 567 13.60 -22.41 -21.62
N ILE A 568 13.72 -22.51 -20.30
CA ILE A 568 14.98 -22.87 -19.62
C ILE A 568 15.46 -24.27 -20.03
N GLN A 569 14.55 -25.25 -20.18
CA GLN A 569 14.89 -26.60 -20.65
C GLN A 569 15.50 -26.67 -22.07
N LYS A 570 15.46 -25.58 -22.83
CA LYS A 570 16.02 -25.50 -24.19
C LYS A 570 17.41 -24.86 -24.22
N ILE A 571 17.89 -24.35 -23.08
CA ILE A 571 19.23 -23.78 -22.95
C ILE A 571 20.19 -24.95 -22.70
N GLN A 572 21.23 -25.06 -23.52
CA GLN A 572 22.26 -26.07 -23.36
C GLN A 572 23.01 -25.86 -22.02
N GLY A 573 23.49 -26.94 -21.41
CA GLY A 573 24.19 -26.89 -20.12
C GLY A 573 23.27 -26.77 -18.89
N ILE A 574 21.98 -26.46 -19.04
CA ILE A 574 21.06 -26.40 -17.90
C ILE A 574 20.61 -27.80 -17.46
N LYS A 575 20.78 -28.08 -16.17
CA LYS A 575 20.19 -29.22 -15.46
C LYS A 575 19.09 -28.73 -14.52
N ILE A 576 17.95 -29.41 -14.52
CA ILE A 576 16.77 -29.11 -13.69
C ILE A 576 16.49 -30.31 -12.79
N TYR A 577 16.01 -30.05 -11.57
CA TYR A 577 15.83 -31.07 -10.52
C TYR A 577 14.36 -31.30 -10.14
N HIS A 578 13.95 -32.57 -10.20
CA HIS A 578 12.64 -33.08 -9.77
C HIS A 578 12.79 -34.52 -9.29
N GLU A 579 12.01 -34.92 -8.28
CA GLU A 579 11.88 -36.31 -7.81
C GLU A 579 11.11 -37.14 -8.85
N ASN A 580 9.99 -36.59 -9.32
CA ASN A 580 9.11 -37.22 -10.30
C ASN A 580 9.34 -36.67 -11.71
N GLN A 581 8.77 -37.34 -12.71
CA GLN A 581 8.66 -36.74 -14.04
C GLN A 581 7.84 -35.45 -13.95
N LEU A 582 8.39 -34.33 -14.47
CA LEU A 582 7.79 -33.00 -14.37
C LEU A 582 6.33 -32.97 -14.86
N ASP A 583 5.42 -32.88 -13.89
CA ASP A 583 4.00 -32.57 -14.09
C ASP A 583 3.76 -31.14 -13.59
N LEU A 584 3.65 -30.21 -14.52
CA LEU A 584 3.41 -28.80 -14.21
C LEU A 584 2.11 -28.59 -13.43
N THR A 585 1.12 -29.46 -13.53
CA THR A 585 -0.13 -29.31 -12.74
C THR A 585 0.11 -29.48 -11.24
N LYS A 586 1.19 -30.19 -10.86
CA LYS A 586 1.62 -30.48 -9.48
C LYS A 586 2.85 -29.66 -9.06
N GLN A 587 2.95 -28.43 -9.55
CA GLN A 587 4.14 -27.60 -9.41
C GLN A 587 3.80 -26.20 -8.84
N THR A 588 4.47 -25.78 -7.77
CA THR A 588 4.47 -24.37 -7.33
C THR A 588 5.33 -23.51 -8.26
N ALA A 589 5.28 -22.17 -8.17
CA ALA A 589 6.12 -21.29 -9.00
C ALA A 589 7.60 -21.24 -8.59
N ILE A 590 8.20 -22.40 -8.31
CA ILE A 590 9.60 -22.59 -7.95
C ILE A 590 10.26 -23.46 -9.03
N CYS A 591 11.52 -23.14 -9.38
CA CYS A 591 12.37 -23.97 -10.23
C CYS A 591 13.82 -23.85 -9.75
N SER A 592 14.48 -24.99 -9.49
CA SER A 592 15.92 -25.03 -9.18
C SER A 592 16.70 -25.62 -10.33
N ILE A 593 17.79 -24.95 -10.71
CA ILE A 593 18.67 -25.33 -11.81
C ILE A 593 20.14 -25.31 -11.39
N ASN A 594 20.95 -26.11 -12.10
CA ASN A 594 22.39 -25.90 -12.21
C ASN A 594 22.74 -25.56 -13.66
N LEU A 595 23.76 -24.73 -13.82
CA LEU A 595 24.39 -24.44 -15.09
C LEU A 595 25.70 -25.22 -15.14
N GLU A 596 25.75 -26.25 -15.96
CA GLU A 596 26.86 -27.20 -16.07
C GLU A 596 27.39 -27.63 -14.69
N GLU A 597 28.70 -27.55 -14.48
CA GLU A 597 29.39 -27.85 -13.22
C GLU A 597 29.71 -26.58 -12.41
N TYR A 598 29.15 -25.41 -12.78
CA TYR A 598 29.39 -24.16 -12.05
C TYR A 598 28.74 -24.17 -10.67
N ASP A 599 29.43 -23.61 -9.68
CA ASP A 599 28.89 -23.39 -8.33
C ASP A 599 27.67 -22.45 -8.37
N SER A 600 26.60 -22.86 -7.69
CA SER A 600 25.34 -22.10 -7.62
C SER A 600 25.47 -20.73 -6.95
N GLY A 601 26.44 -20.57 -6.04
CA GLY A 601 26.80 -19.27 -5.45
C GLY A 601 27.26 -18.31 -6.54
N SER A 602 28.29 -18.72 -7.27
CA SER A 602 28.90 -17.99 -8.39
C SER A 602 27.87 -17.63 -9.47
N VAL A 603 27.00 -18.55 -9.87
CA VAL A 603 25.94 -18.27 -10.86
C VAL A 603 24.93 -17.24 -10.33
N SER A 604 24.58 -17.28 -9.04
CA SER A 604 23.67 -16.29 -8.44
C SER A 604 24.33 -14.92 -8.26
N ASP A 605 25.63 -14.89 -7.95
CA ASP A 605 26.41 -13.65 -7.87
C ASP A 605 26.55 -12.98 -9.25
N GLU A 606 26.72 -13.76 -10.32
CA GLU A 606 26.70 -13.24 -11.70
C GLU A 606 25.31 -12.74 -12.12
N LEU A 607 24.24 -13.48 -11.80
CA LEU A 607 22.85 -13.07 -12.04
C LEU A 607 22.50 -11.77 -11.31
N MET A 608 22.93 -11.62 -10.06
CA MET A 608 22.77 -10.37 -9.30
C MET A 608 23.69 -9.26 -9.84
N GLY A 609 24.98 -9.53 -10.03
CA GLY A 609 25.98 -8.53 -10.37
C GLY A 609 25.75 -7.89 -11.75
N ARG A 610 25.57 -8.73 -12.77
CA ARG A 610 25.46 -8.30 -14.19
C ARG A 610 24.04 -8.04 -14.63
N PHE A 611 23.09 -8.86 -14.18
CA PHE A 611 21.70 -8.84 -14.66
C PHE A 611 20.69 -8.33 -13.63
N GLN A 612 21.14 -8.14 -12.38
CA GLN A 612 20.34 -7.56 -11.29
C GLN A 612 19.08 -8.39 -11.01
N ILE A 613 19.24 -9.71 -11.05
CA ILE A 613 18.23 -10.72 -10.72
C ILE A 613 18.56 -11.31 -9.35
N GLN A 614 17.63 -11.19 -8.39
CA GLN A 614 17.75 -11.80 -7.08
C GLN A 614 17.23 -13.24 -7.12
N THR A 615 18.15 -14.20 -7.16
CA THR A 615 17.90 -15.64 -6.94
C THR A 615 18.33 -16.04 -5.54
N ARG A 616 18.23 -17.34 -5.24
CA ARG A 616 18.87 -17.93 -4.06
C ARG A 616 19.73 -19.12 -4.44
N SER A 617 20.94 -19.19 -3.90
CA SER A 617 21.93 -20.26 -4.12
C SER A 617 22.02 -21.25 -2.94
N GLY A 618 22.89 -22.26 -3.10
CA GLY A 618 23.32 -23.16 -2.03
C GLY A 618 22.29 -24.21 -1.63
N ALA A 619 22.33 -24.66 -0.38
CA ALA A 619 21.59 -25.84 0.10
C ALA A 619 20.10 -25.59 0.46
N HIS A 620 19.58 -24.37 0.23
CA HIS A 620 18.20 -23.92 0.52
C HIS A 620 17.55 -24.37 1.85
N CYS A 621 18.38 -24.68 2.86
CA CYS A 621 17.97 -25.33 4.10
C CYS A 621 17.27 -26.70 3.95
N ALA A 622 17.47 -27.45 2.87
CA ALA A 622 16.91 -28.79 2.63
C ALA A 622 18.04 -29.80 2.27
N PRO A 623 18.93 -30.16 3.22
CA PRO A 623 20.19 -30.85 2.92
C PRO A 623 20.01 -32.20 2.22
N LEU A 624 19.02 -32.99 2.63
CA LEU A 624 18.77 -34.31 2.04
C LEU A 624 18.30 -34.26 0.58
N VAL A 625 17.70 -33.13 0.15
CA VAL A 625 17.39 -32.88 -1.26
C VAL A 625 18.68 -32.72 -2.09
N HIS A 626 19.67 -32.02 -1.54
CA HIS A 626 20.98 -31.86 -2.18
C HIS A 626 21.81 -33.15 -2.12
N GLU A 627 21.70 -33.95 -1.06
CA GLU A 627 22.28 -35.30 -1.02
C GLU A 627 21.66 -36.22 -2.08
N HIS A 628 20.33 -36.26 -2.17
CA HIS A 628 19.59 -37.06 -3.16
C HIS A 628 19.98 -36.67 -4.60
N PHE A 629 19.98 -35.38 -4.93
CA PHE A 629 20.28 -34.91 -6.30
C PHE A 629 21.77 -34.78 -6.61
N GLY A 630 22.66 -35.10 -5.66
CA GLY A 630 24.11 -35.04 -5.83
C GLY A 630 24.69 -33.62 -5.91
N THR A 631 24.04 -32.64 -5.29
CA THR A 631 24.40 -31.20 -5.34
C THR A 631 24.85 -30.62 -4.00
N ILE A 632 25.46 -31.45 -3.14
CA ILE A 632 25.99 -31.02 -1.83
C ILE A 632 27.03 -29.90 -2.00
N GLU A 633 28.03 -30.14 -2.87
CA GLU A 633 29.14 -29.19 -3.10
C GLU A 633 28.74 -28.05 -4.05
N GLN A 634 27.98 -28.34 -5.11
CA GLN A 634 27.58 -27.37 -6.13
C GLN A 634 26.44 -26.44 -5.67
N GLY A 635 25.57 -26.92 -4.77
CA GLY A 635 24.28 -26.31 -4.45
C GLY A 635 23.32 -26.30 -5.65
N MET A 636 22.26 -25.47 -5.56
CA MET A 636 21.38 -25.17 -6.70
C MET A 636 21.07 -23.68 -6.78
N VAL A 637 20.75 -23.18 -7.98
CA VAL A 637 20.17 -21.83 -8.17
C VAL A 637 18.66 -21.97 -8.23
N ARG A 638 17.99 -21.50 -7.19
CA ARG A 638 16.54 -21.48 -7.10
C ARG A 638 15.97 -20.15 -7.57
N PHE A 639 15.13 -20.24 -8.57
CA PHE A 639 14.17 -19.21 -8.97
C PHE A 639 12.82 -19.52 -8.31
N SER A 640 12.13 -18.48 -7.86
CA SER A 640 10.77 -18.58 -7.35
C SER A 640 10.02 -17.29 -7.61
N PHE A 641 8.86 -17.40 -8.24
CA PHE A 641 8.04 -16.28 -8.69
C PHE A 641 6.78 -16.14 -7.83
N GLY A 642 6.18 -14.96 -7.83
CA GLY A 642 4.88 -14.73 -7.21
C GLY A 642 3.89 -14.18 -8.23
N HIS A 643 2.60 -14.11 -7.87
CA HIS A 643 1.55 -13.56 -8.73
C HIS A 643 1.78 -12.11 -9.24
N GLU A 644 2.67 -11.33 -8.62
CA GLU A 644 3.08 -9.98 -9.08
C GLU A 644 4.21 -10.02 -10.13
N THR A 645 4.91 -11.15 -10.31
CA THR A 645 5.98 -11.30 -11.30
C THR A 645 5.44 -11.19 -12.72
N THR A 646 6.11 -10.39 -13.55
CA THR A 646 5.67 -10.10 -14.92
C THR A 646 6.33 -11.00 -15.96
N MET A 647 5.65 -11.16 -17.12
CA MET A 647 6.28 -11.81 -18.28
C MET A 647 7.50 -11.07 -18.82
N LYS A 648 7.67 -9.75 -18.56
CA LYS A 648 8.87 -8.99 -18.92
C LYS A 648 10.07 -9.55 -18.12
N GLU A 649 9.91 -9.63 -16.81
CA GLU A 649 10.93 -10.17 -15.89
C GLU A 649 11.28 -11.62 -16.21
N ILE A 650 10.29 -12.50 -16.39
CA ILE A 650 10.52 -13.91 -16.77
C ILE A 650 11.39 -14.01 -18.04
N ASN A 651 11.10 -13.19 -19.07
CA ASN A 651 11.91 -13.19 -20.30
C ASN A 651 13.32 -12.62 -20.08
N GLN A 652 13.49 -11.59 -19.22
CA GLN A 652 14.81 -11.07 -18.86
C GLN A 652 15.64 -12.12 -18.11
N ILE A 653 15.05 -12.84 -17.16
CA ILE A 653 15.72 -13.92 -16.42
C ILE A 653 16.18 -15.03 -17.38
N ILE A 654 15.30 -15.47 -18.28
CA ILE A 654 15.63 -16.52 -19.26
C ILE A 654 16.77 -16.09 -20.18
N ASN A 655 16.77 -14.82 -20.62
CA ASN A 655 17.86 -14.28 -21.43
C ASN A 655 19.17 -14.21 -20.64
N ALA A 656 19.15 -13.80 -19.37
CA ALA A 656 20.34 -13.75 -18.51
C ALA A 656 20.94 -15.16 -18.29
N VAL A 657 20.11 -16.15 -17.94
CA VAL A 657 20.53 -17.56 -17.81
C VAL A 657 21.06 -18.09 -19.14
N LYS A 658 20.46 -17.71 -20.28
CA LYS A 658 20.95 -18.09 -21.60
C LYS A 658 22.32 -17.48 -21.90
N THR A 659 22.53 -16.20 -21.61
CA THR A 659 23.82 -15.54 -21.80
C THR A 659 24.92 -16.20 -20.96
N LEU A 660 24.64 -16.50 -19.69
CA LEU A 660 25.60 -17.23 -18.84
C LEU A 660 25.89 -18.65 -19.34
N ALA A 661 24.97 -19.27 -20.08
CA ALA A 661 25.15 -20.60 -20.67
C ALA A 661 25.80 -20.60 -22.07
N GLU A 662 25.98 -19.42 -22.67
CA GLU A 662 26.67 -19.23 -23.96
C GLU A 662 28.13 -18.74 -23.77
N GLU A 663 28.55 -18.51 -22.52
CA GLU A 663 29.87 -18.03 -22.07
C GLU A 663 30.74 -19.14 -21.45
#